data_AF-A0AAE6TAW7-F1
#
_entry.id   AF-A0AAE6TAW7-F1
#
_cell.length_a   1.000
_cell.length_b   1.000
_cell.length_c   1.000
_cell.angle_alpha   90.00
_cell.angle_beta   90.00
_cell.angle_gamma   90.00
#
_symmetry.space_group_name_H-M   'P 1'
#
loop_
_entity.id
_entity.type
_entity.pdbx_description
1 polymer ?
#
loop_
_entity_poly.entity_id
_entity_poly.type
_entity_poly.pdbx_seq_one_letter_code
_entity_poly.pdbx_strand_id
1 'polypeptide(L)'
;MFDSCSILRLLSCGCAVLGSGILHASGLQPWLRELSGIPLAASAEGRNQWMQQLWARTAEHVSSLSDPSAADDCGDAMALLAPVFQAWPDGQKAGAVLAEILSVPAERVGAVSSWDGLMKHQEAILEKVRFLRLKKLAAYYDAAAIRRAVKRNREKYGERYPDAEVFLARLDEWEKKLGPLDRWVEQAGPEQADQLRELVELRKKALIESLPEQDSLREWVGVRRFNPSGKSSFNHDRPANWQGISSMPGPGRTYRSGIVKFDGISSSSPAAQLLGDDRWMGHLEVDFSGERLMFTGNRFGKKENRPWDVFELDLKTGKMEALTAHMPADTDSYNSCYLPDGRVIFVNTSGMQGVPCVTGVDYVGNIHLYDRERKTTRRLTFDQDNNWFPTMLPDGRVMFLRWEYTESAHYFSRVLMHMNPDGSDQKEYYGSNSYWPNSLFNARPLPGRPGMFAGIVSGHHGVKRLGELVIFDVNRGRTATEGAVQKIPGYGKPVENVTRDQLVEGLKTPYFAEPYPLNEETFLAVSSPSGNQGVTNVVWCDVYDNIVPLTASSYFIYADPAPLRPRKKPPVLHDRVKPESKTATVYISDVYRGRAMAGVPKGEATSLRVFMSEYSPRNTGSHYAMGMESNWDLKVLYGTVPVNPDGSAIFTAPANQPLTLQVLDGEGRALALMRSWFSAMPGETLSCIGCHERQNYAPPAKAVMASRQKPAAITPWYGPARTFSFMNEVQPVLDRHCVRCHTAENKARAGVPDFMTLEAVKGAPAPGSVAYWNLHPYVRRNGPEGNYLGLAPTEFFADTSELYQLLKKGHHGVEMPQEDWNRLVTWMDMNAPYLGEWPGERNEGLLKRRYDLHRQFSGAERNYVTMKDSLFRRNASGVIVDGGKSVPRASEKSVPVPEPRNETLAVDLGGGVSMTFRRIPAGKFRMGSERETPAESPVSPVEIEQPFWMGEAEVTLEQYRRFDPEYLNGWYDMHYKDQVRPGYDMDANPRFPVIRVPWTRAMEFCRWLSGKTGKKVTLPTEAQWEYAARGGAGTDFFFGERDADFSAYANLGDVTLKELAVSGVDPKPIKNPNRFWDFVPRDEKYNDGKLHLAPVKSYKPNAYGLYDMIGNAAEWTRSEYRPYPWKEGDGRNESLDSRVPRAVRGGSWYDRPRRATSSWRWGYPGWRPVYNVGFRVMIED
;
A
#
# COMPACT_ATOMS: atom_id res chain seq x y z
N MET A 1 30.15 -9.50 -68.14
CA MET A 1 29.57 -10.76 -67.67
C MET A 1 29.31 -10.59 -66.18
N PHE A 2 28.07 -10.24 -65.82
CA PHE A 2 27.66 -10.15 -64.42
C PHE A 2 26.61 -11.21 -64.11
N ASP A 3 26.85 -11.77 -62.94
CA ASP A 3 26.47 -13.04 -62.35
C ASP A 3 24.97 -13.22 -62.06
N SER A 4 24.52 -14.48 -62.14
CA SER A 4 23.16 -14.97 -61.95
C SER A 4 22.58 -14.69 -60.54
N CYS A 5 23.41 -14.21 -59.60
CA CYS A 5 23.00 -13.82 -58.26
C CYS A 5 22.25 -12.49 -58.14
N SER A 6 22.29 -11.61 -59.15
CA SER A 6 21.55 -10.33 -59.10
C SER A 6 20.06 -10.46 -59.48
N ILE A 7 19.70 -11.46 -60.27
CA ILE A 7 18.29 -11.75 -60.64
C ILE A 7 17.56 -12.51 -59.52
N LEU A 8 18.28 -13.35 -58.75
CA LEU A 8 17.75 -14.01 -57.55
C LEU A 8 17.50 -13.03 -56.39
N ARG A 9 18.24 -11.91 -56.30
CA ARG A 9 17.98 -10.85 -55.31
C ARG A 9 16.72 -10.02 -55.61
N LEU A 10 16.35 -9.90 -56.88
CA LEU A 10 15.10 -9.24 -57.29
C LEU A 10 13.86 -10.11 -57.01
N LEU A 11 14.00 -11.44 -57.05
CA LEU A 11 12.90 -12.37 -56.74
C LEU A 11 12.68 -12.59 -55.23
N SER A 12 13.66 -12.31 -54.37
CA SER A 12 13.53 -12.46 -52.91
C SER A 12 12.98 -11.23 -52.17
N CYS A 13 13.01 -10.03 -52.76
CA CYS A 13 12.71 -8.79 -52.04
C CYS A 13 11.24 -8.33 -52.08
N GLY A 14 10.41 -8.85 -53.00
CA GLY A 14 8.98 -8.49 -53.05
C GLY A 14 8.06 -9.37 -52.19
N CYS A 15 8.47 -10.61 -51.85
CA CYS A 15 7.58 -11.59 -51.21
C CYS A 15 8.00 -12.00 -49.79
N ALA A 16 9.24 -11.74 -49.36
CA ALA A 16 9.64 -11.98 -47.97
C ALA A 16 8.96 -11.02 -46.97
N VAL A 17 8.57 -9.81 -47.41
CA VAL A 17 7.90 -8.81 -46.57
C VAL A 17 6.43 -9.19 -46.33
N LEU A 18 5.69 -9.57 -47.37
CA LEU A 18 4.34 -10.14 -47.26
C LEU A 18 4.35 -11.50 -46.53
N GLY A 19 5.35 -12.34 -46.80
CA GLY A 19 5.57 -13.60 -46.08
C GLY A 19 5.81 -13.39 -44.58
N SER A 20 6.59 -12.37 -44.18
CA SER A 20 6.83 -12.06 -42.76
C SER A 20 5.60 -11.52 -42.04
N GLY A 21 4.76 -10.73 -42.74
CA GLY A 21 3.49 -10.22 -42.22
C GLY A 21 2.43 -11.31 -42.07
N ILE A 22 2.34 -12.21 -43.05
CA ILE A 22 1.42 -13.36 -43.01
C ILE A 22 1.90 -14.43 -42.02
N LEU A 23 3.21 -14.69 -41.92
CA LEU A 23 3.78 -15.58 -40.90
C LEU A 23 3.64 -15.00 -39.49
N HIS A 24 3.75 -13.68 -39.29
CA HIS A 24 3.45 -13.06 -37.98
C HIS A 24 1.95 -13.10 -37.64
N ALA A 25 1.08 -12.87 -38.62
CA ALA A 25 -0.37 -13.01 -38.46
C ALA A 25 -0.79 -14.46 -38.20
N SER A 26 -0.07 -15.45 -38.74
CA SER A 26 -0.25 -16.89 -38.46
C SER A 26 0.10 -17.30 -37.02
N GLY A 27 0.85 -16.45 -36.31
CA GLY A 27 1.10 -16.57 -34.87
C GLY A 27 -0.06 -16.09 -33.99
N LEU A 28 -0.99 -15.30 -34.55
CA LEU A 28 -2.09 -14.65 -33.84
C LEU A 28 -3.45 -15.33 -34.07
N GLN A 29 -3.69 -15.94 -35.22
CA GLN A 29 -5.00 -16.53 -35.55
C GLN A 29 -4.89 -17.88 -36.31
N PRO A 30 -5.68 -18.91 -35.95
CA PRO A 30 -5.62 -20.25 -36.57
C PRO A 30 -5.85 -20.29 -38.10
N TRP A 31 -6.74 -19.45 -38.64
CA TRP A 31 -7.09 -19.44 -40.07
C TRP A 31 -5.97 -18.85 -40.97
N LEU A 32 -5.15 -17.95 -40.44
CA LEU A 32 -3.97 -17.42 -41.13
C LEU A 32 -2.84 -18.45 -41.28
N ARG A 33 -2.82 -19.52 -40.46
CA ARG A 33 -1.91 -20.68 -40.66
C ARG A 33 -2.30 -21.50 -41.90
N GLU A 34 -3.58 -21.68 -42.15
CA GLU A 34 -4.07 -22.38 -43.36
C GLU A 34 -3.77 -21.58 -44.64
N LEU A 35 -3.65 -20.25 -44.53
CA LEU A 35 -3.24 -19.36 -45.61
C LEU A 35 -1.72 -19.38 -45.87
N SER A 36 -0.91 -19.55 -44.82
CA SER A 36 0.56 -19.68 -44.93
C SER A 36 1.02 -20.97 -45.62
N GLY A 37 0.13 -21.96 -45.75
CA GLY A 37 0.40 -23.23 -46.43
C GLY A 37 0.24 -23.19 -47.96
N ILE A 38 -0.17 -22.05 -48.54
CA ILE A 38 -0.30 -21.89 -50.00
C ILE A 38 1.10 -21.54 -50.55
N PRO A 39 1.77 -22.42 -51.32
CA PRO A 39 3.11 -22.19 -51.80
C PRO A 39 3.17 -21.00 -52.75
N LEU A 40 4.13 -20.10 -52.52
CA LEU A 40 4.30 -18.88 -53.31
C LEU A 40 4.82 -19.26 -54.70
N ALA A 41 4.03 -19.02 -55.74
CA ALA A 41 4.38 -19.49 -57.07
C ALA A 41 5.48 -18.64 -57.72
N ALA A 42 6.35 -19.28 -58.51
CA ALA A 42 7.56 -18.66 -59.06
C ALA A 42 7.29 -17.68 -60.23
N SER A 43 6.16 -17.81 -60.93
CA SER A 43 5.78 -16.95 -62.06
C SER A 43 4.90 -15.77 -61.62
N ALA A 44 4.88 -14.69 -62.40
CA ALA A 44 3.98 -13.55 -62.16
C ALA A 44 2.49 -13.99 -62.17
N GLU A 45 2.15 -14.91 -63.06
CA GLU A 45 0.82 -15.51 -63.20
C GLU A 45 0.43 -16.38 -61.98
N GLY A 46 1.39 -17.12 -61.43
CA GLY A 46 1.19 -17.90 -60.21
C GLY A 46 1.08 -17.03 -58.97
N ARG A 47 1.81 -15.90 -58.88
CA ARG A 47 1.66 -14.93 -57.79
C ARG A 47 0.28 -14.26 -57.80
N ASN A 48 -0.27 -14.02 -58.98
CA ASN A 48 -1.66 -13.58 -59.14
C ASN A 48 -2.66 -14.63 -58.63
N GLN A 49 -2.50 -15.91 -58.98
CA GLN A 49 -3.34 -17.00 -58.45
C GLN A 49 -3.21 -17.17 -56.94
N TRP A 50 -2.00 -17.01 -56.39
CA TRP A 50 -1.75 -17.07 -54.95
C TRP A 50 -2.49 -15.95 -54.20
N MET A 51 -2.41 -14.71 -54.68
CA MET A 51 -3.16 -13.57 -54.13
C MET A 51 -4.67 -13.77 -54.23
N GLN A 52 -5.16 -14.36 -55.32
CA GLN A 52 -6.57 -14.69 -55.51
C GLN A 52 -7.06 -15.72 -54.47
N GLN A 53 -6.28 -16.76 -54.21
CA GLN A 53 -6.60 -17.78 -53.20
C GLN A 53 -6.53 -17.23 -51.77
N LEU A 54 -5.52 -16.41 -51.47
CA LEU A 54 -5.37 -15.73 -50.17
C LEU A 54 -6.59 -14.85 -49.87
N TRP A 55 -7.03 -14.06 -50.86
CA TRP A 55 -8.19 -13.20 -50.72
C TRP A 55 -9.50 -13.96 -50.60
N ALA A 56 -9.77 -14.94 -51.47
CA ALA A 56 -11.01 -15.69 -51.44
C ALA A 56 -11.22 -16.38 -50.09
N ARG A 57 -10.17 -16.98 -49.52
CA ARG A 57 -10.21 -17.58 -48.18
C ARG A 57 -10.34 -16.55 -47.07
N THR A 58 -9.70 -15.39 -47.19
CA THR A 58 -9.88 -14.29 -46.22
C THR A 58 -11.34 -13.79 -46.26
N ALA A 59 -11.92 -13.65 -47.44
CA ALA A 59 -13.30 -13.25 -47.65
C ALA A 59 -14.31 -14.26 -47.09
N GLU A 60 -14.09 -15.55 -47.36
CA GLU A 60 -14.91 -16.65 -46.86
C GLU A 60 -14.83 -16.74 -45.33
N HIS A 61 -13.63 -16.60 -44.76
CA HIS A 61 -13.45 -16.54 -43.32
C HIS A 61 -14.20 -15.35 -42.70
N VAL A 62 -14.02 -14.13 -43.22
CA VAL A 62 -14.72 -12.93 -42.72
C VAL A 62 -16.23 -13.07 -42.80
N SER A 63 -16.73 -13.68 -43.88
CA SER A 63 -18.16 -13.94 -44.06
C SER A 63 -18.72 -14.95 -43.05
N SER A 64 -17.86 -15.84 -42.52
CA SER A 64 -18.24 -16.86 -41.53
C SER A 64 -18.16 -16.38 -40.06
N LEU A 65 -17.61 -15.19 -39.79
CA LEU A 65 -17.37 -14.69 -38.43
C LEU A 65 -18.66 -14.23 -37.74
N SER A 66 -18.91 -14.77 -36.54
CA SER A 66 -20.03 -14.44 -35.66
C SER A 66 -19.67 -13.52 -34.48
N ASP A 67 -18.37 -13.37 -34.16
CA ASP A 67 -17.86 -12.57 -33.04
C ASP A 67 -17.26 -11.23 -33.51
N PRO A 68 -17.70 -10.08 -32.95
CA PRO A 68 -17.11 -8.76 -33.21
C PRO A 68 -15.60 -8.66 -33.00
N SER A 69 -15.01 -9.44 -32.08
CA SER A 69 -13.57 -9.34 -31.78
C SER A 69 -12.66 -9.87 -32.90
N ALA A 70 -13.11 -10.90 -33.62
CA ALA A 70 -12.33 -11.60 -34.65
C ALA A 70 -12.43 -10.96 -36.05
N ALA A 71 -13.51 -10.22 -36.32
CA ALA A 71 -13.76 -9.60 -37.61
C ALA A 71 -13.16 -8.18 -37.74
N ASP A 72 -12.80 -7.58 -36.61
CA ASP A 72 -12.09 -6.30 -36.49
C ASP A 72 -10.61 -6.45 -36.97
N ASP A 73 -9.93 -7.54 -36.60
CA ASP A 73 -8.57 -7.92 -37.07
C ASP A 73 -8.51 -8.06 -38.59
N CYS A 74 -9.54 -8.69 -39.17
CA CYS A 74 -9.67 -8.84 -40.62
C CYS A 74 -10.07 -7.52 -41.28
N GLY A 75 -10.95 -6.74 -40.67
CA GLY A 75 -11.47 -5.48 -41.21
C GLY A 75 -10.45 -4.34 -41.25
N ASP A 76 -9.61 -4.21 -40.21
CA ASP A 76 -8.52 -3.24 -40.18
C ASP A 76 -7.40 -3.65 -41.16
N ALA A 77 -7.09 -4.95 -41.28
CA ALA A 77 -6.20 -5.45 -42.32
C ALA A 77 -6.74 -5.20 -43.74
N MET A 78 -8.05 -5.40 -43.96
CA MET A 78 -8.69 -5.13 -45.25
C MET A 78 -8.82 -3.64 -45.55
N ALA A 79 -9.07 -2.79 -44.55
CA ALA A 79 -9.10 -1.34 -44.71
C ALA A 79 -7.72 -0.74 -44.96
N LEU A 80 -6.67 -1.30 -44.33
CA LEU A 80 -5.28 -0.97 -44.62
C LEU A 80 -4.90 -1.40 -46.03
N LEU A 81 -5.33 -2.56 -46.49
CA LEU A 81 -4.98 -3.04 -47.84
C LEU A 81 -5.91 -2.47 -48.94
N ALA A 82 -7.09 -1.95 -48.61
CA ALA A 82 -8.05 -1.38 -49.56
C ALA A 82 -7.48 -0.28 -50.48
N PRO A 83 -6.65 0.67 -50.01
CA PRO A 83 -5.97 1.63 -50.87
C PRO A 83 -4.96 0.98 -51.85
N VAL A 84 -4.26 -0.07 -51.42
CA VAL A 84 -3.37 -0.87 -52.29
C VAL A 84 -4.17 -1.51 -53.41
N PHE A 85 -5.35 -2.00 -53.07
CA PHE A 85 -6.30 -2.61 -53.99
C PHE A 85 -6.98 -1.60 -54.92
N GLN A 86 -7.30 -0.40 -54.45
CA GLN A 86 -7.88 0.69 -55.24
C GLN A 86 -6.88 1.32 -56.21
N ALA A 87 -5.60 1.30 -55.87
CA ALA A 87 -4.54 1.76 -56.76
C ALA A 87 -4.21 0.74 -57.87
N TRP A 88 -4.81 -0.44 -57.85
CA TRP A 88 -4.70 -1.43 -58.91
C TRP A 88 -5.52 -1.05 -60.15
N PRO A 89 -5.05 -1.24 -61.40
CA PRO A 89 -3.88 -2.01 -61.87
C PRO A 89 -2.59 -1.19 -62.01
N ASP A 90 -2.52 0.03 -61.48
CA ASP A 90 -1.29 0.79 -61.42
C ASP A 90 -0.38 0.19 -60.35
N GLY A 91 0.37 -0.83 -60.72
CA GLY A 91 1.24 -1.57 -59.82
C GLY A 91 2.28 -0.70 -59.12
N GLN A 92 2.72 0.41 -59.71
CA GLN A 92 3.61 1.36 -59.04
C GLN A 92 2.88 2.15 -57.97
N LYS A 93 1.66 2.61 -58.26
CA LYS A 93 0.82 3.30 -57.28
C LYS A 93 0.36 2.37 -56.16
N ALA A 94 -0.02 1.13 -56.48
CA ALA A 94 -0.33 0.10 -55.50
C ALA A 94 0.89 -0.26 -54.64
N GLY A 95 2.06 -0.41 -55.26
CA GLY A 95 3.32 -0.61 -54.56
C GLY A 95 3.70 0.57 -53.67
N ALA A 96 3.48 1.81 -54.10
CA ALA A 96 3.74 3.03 -53.31
C ALA A 96 2.78 3.17 -52.13
N VAL A 97 1.49 2.90 -52.33
CA VAL A 97 0.49 2.90 -51.26
C VAL A 97 0.77 1.77 -50.26
N LEU A 98 1.14 0.58 -50.74
CA LEU A 98 1.57 -0.52 -49.88
C LEU A 98 2.86 -0.17 -49.14
N ALA A 99 3.78 0.54 -49.77
CA ALA A 99 4.99 1.06 -49.13
C ALA A 99 4.68 2.11 -48.07
N GLU A 100 3.66 2.96 -48.26
CA GLU A 100 3.17 3.92 -47.28
C GLU A 100 2.55 3.20 -46.05
N ILE A 101 1.67 2.23 -46.29
CA ILE A 101 1.02 1.40 -45.26
C ILE A 101 2.05 0.58 -44.47
N LEU A 102 3.03 0.02 -45.15
CA LEU A 102 4.13 -0.73 -44.54
C LEU A 102 5.26 0.17 -44.02
N SER A 103 5.18 1.47 -44.31
CA SER A 103 6.18 2.50 -44.01
C SER A 103 7.61 2.13 -44.43
N VAL A 104 7.77 1.67 -45.67
CA VAL A 104 9.04 1.35 -46.34
C VAL A 104 9.25 2.22 -47.58
N PRO A 105 10.50 2.40 -48.09
CA PRO A 105 10.73 3.14 -49.34
C PRO A 105 10.01 2.47 -50.53
N ALA A 106 9.33 3.28 -51.35
CA ALA A 106 8.49 2.80 -52.45
C ALA A 106 9.24 1.91 -53.45
N GLU A 107 10.56 2.13 -53.59
CA GLU A 107 11.41 1.34 -54.49
C GLU A 107 11.54 -0.15 -54.09
N ARG A 108 11.17 -0.51 -52.84
CA ARG A 108 11.33 -1.88 -52.31
C ARG A 108 10.13 -2.80 -52.53
N VAL A 109 8.98 -2.29 -52.97
CA VAL A 109 7.70 -3.04 -52.96
C VAL A 109 7.29 -3.61 -54.33
N GLY A 110 7.72 -2.99 -55.45
CA GLY A 110 7.50 -3.52 -56.82
C GLY A 110 6.03 -3.42 -57.34
N ALA A 111 5.83 -3.66 -58.64
CA ALA A 111 4.52 -3.54 -59.33
C ALA A 111 3.72 -4.86 -59.37
N VAL A 112 2.38 -4.78 -59.44
CA VAL A 112 1.47 -5.90 -59.18
C VAL A 112 0.29 -5.91 -60.20
N SER A 113 -0.16 -7.08 -60.76
CA SER A 113 -0.60 -7.13 -62.19
C SER A 113 -1.94 -7.77 -62.72
N SER A 114 -2.97 -8.28 -61.98
CA SER A 114 -4.43 -8.28 -62.41
C SER A 114 -5.49 -8.80 -61.36
N TRP A 115 -6.80 -8.42 -61.49
CA TRP A 115 -7.74 -8.23 -60.34
C TRP A 115 -9.29 -8.50 -60.47
N ASP A 116 -9.89 -8.75 -61.63
CA ASP A 116 -11.36 -8.57 -61.80
C ASP A 116 -12.30 -9.53 -61.03
N GLY A 117 -11.83 -10.68 -60.55
CA GLY A 117 -12.64 -11.61 -59.74
C GLY A 117 -12.73 -11.25 -58.25
N LEU A 118 -11.82 -10.39 -57.76
CA LEU A 118 -11.60 -10.15 -56.33
C LEU A 118 -12.63 -9.19 -55.70
N MET A 119 -13.10 -8.23 -56.50
CA MET A 119 -13.98 -7.14 -56.09
C MET A 119 -15.36 -7.59 -55.62
N LYS A 120 -15.82 -8.79 -56.01
CA LYS A 120 -17.16 -9.29 -55.66
C LYS A 120 -17.38 -9.52 -54.16
N HIS A 121 -16.32 -9.76 -53.39
CA HIS A 121 -16.41 -10.02 -51.95
C HIS A 121 -16.02 -8.81 -51.08
N GLN A 122 -15.43 -7.77 -51.68
CA GLN A 122 -14.97 -6.58 -50.95
C GLN A 122 -16.13 -5.83 -50.28
N GLU A 123 -17.24 -5.66 -50.99
CA GLU A 123 -18.36 -4.87 -50.51
C GLU A 123 -19.04 -5.52 -49.30
N ALA A 124 -19.31 -6.84 -49.36
CA ALA A 124 -19.88 -7.60 -48.24
C ALA A 124 -18.97 -7.61 -46.99
N ILE A 125 -17.64 -7.67 -47.18
CA ILE A 125 -16.66 -7.57 -46.10
C ILE A 125 -16.66 -6.17 -45.49
N LEU A 126 -16.60 -5.12 -46.33
CA LEU A 126 -16.61 -3.74 -45.85
C LEU A 126 -17.91 -3.41 -45.12
N GLU A 127 -19.05 -3.94 -45.56
CA GLU A 127 -20.34 -3.82 -44.86
C GLU A 127 -20.31 -4.47 -43.48
N LYS A 128 -19.84 -5.72 -43.39
CA LYS A 128 -19.70 -6.43 -42.10
C LYS A 128 -18.76 -5.69 -41.14
N VAL A 129 -17.63 -5.18 -41.64
CA VAL A 129 -16.65 -4.41 -40.86
C VAL A 129 -17.23 -3.07 -40.40
N ARG A 130 -17.91 -2.34 -41.29
CA ARG A 130 -18.62 -1.09 -40.95
C ARG A 130 -19.66 -1.34 -39.86
N PHE A 131 -20.43 -2.41 -39.97
CA PHE A 131 -21.42 -2.78 -38.97
C PHE A 131 -20.79 -3.09 -37.61
N LEU A 132 -19.71 -3.86 -37.57
CA LEU A 132 -19.05 -4.21 -36.30
C LEU A 132 -18.39 -3.00 -35.63
N ARG A 133 -17.73 -2.12 -36.41
CA ARG A 133 -17.24 -0.82 -35.93
C ARG A 133 -18.37 -0.01 -35.32
N LEU A 134 -19.52 0.00 -35.98
CA LEU A 134 -20.68 0.72 -35.51
C LEU A 134 -21.26 0.10 -34.22
N LYS A 135 -21.28 -1.22 -34.10
CA LYS A 135 -21.63 -1.94 -32.87
C LYS A 135 -20.68 -1.61 -31.72
N LYS A 136 -19.39 -1.45 -31.99
CA LYS A 136 -18.39 -1.01 -31.02
C LYS A 136 -18.58 0.45 -30.60
N LEU A 137 -18.88 1.35 -31.55
CA LEU A 137 -19.27 2.72 -31.21
C LEU A 137 -20.50 2.70 -30.31
N ALA A 138 -21.50 1.85 -30.59
CA ALA A 138 -22.71 1.72 -29.79
C ALA A 138 -22.54 0.96 -28.45
N ALA A 139 -21.43 0.26 -28.20
CA ALA A 139 -21.27 -0.68 -27.08
C ALA A 139 -21.49 -0.08 -25.67
N TYR A 140 -21.41 1.24 -25.53
CA TYR A 140 -21.65 1.96 -24.28
C TYR A 140 -22.93 2.82 -24.31
N TYR A 141 -23.93 2.41 -25.10
CA TYR A 141 -25.17 3.16 -25.21
C TYR A 141 -26.03 2.96 -23.95
N ASP A 142 -26.22 4.03 -23.19
CA ASP A 142 -27.13 4.06 -22.04
C ASP A 142 -28.08 5.25 -22.21
N ALA A 143 -29.32 4.96 -22.60
CA ALA A 143 -30.33 5.99 -22.81
C ALA A 143 -30.65 6.77 -21.52
N ALA A 144 -30.58 6.14 -20.34
CA ALA A 144 -30.80 6.82 -19.07
C ALA A 144 -29.64 7.79 -18.75
N ALA A 145 -28.39 7.42 -19.03
CA ALA A 145 -27.22 8.30 -18.93
C ALA A 145 -27.33 9.50 -19.87
N ILE A 146 -27.74 9.27 -21.12
CA ILE A 146 -27.92 10.34 -22.10
C ILE A 146 -28.99 11.31 -21.61
N ARG A 147 -30.14 10.80 -21.14
CA ARG A 147 -31.22 11.64 -20.59
C ARG A 147 -30.76 12.48 -19.41
N ARG A 148 -29.94 11.93 -18.50
CA ARG A 148 -29.37 12.70 -17.37
C ARG A 148 -28.52 13.86 -17.86
N ALA A 149 -27.59 13.60 -18.78
CA ALA A 149 -26.72 14.62 -19.35
C ALA A 149 -27.50 15.67 -20.14
N VAL A 150 -28.44 15.28 -21.01
CA VAL A 150 -29.28 16.21 -21.79
C VAL A 150 -30.09 17.14 -20.90
N LYS A 151 -30.71 16.62 -19.83
CA LYS A 151 -31.46 17.42 -18.86
C LYS A 151 -30.54 18.41 -18.13
N ARG A 152 -29.38 17.94 -17.66
CA ARG A 152 -28.37 18.79 -17.04
C ARG A 152 -27.89 19.89 -17.98
N ASN A 153 -27.59 19.55 -19.23
CA ASN A 153 -27.08 20.50 -20.22
C ASN A 153 -28.12 21.56 -20.55
N ARG A 154 -29.40 21.18 -20.64
CA ARG A 154 -30.52 22.14 -20.76
C ARG A 154 -30.56 23.11 -19.57
N GLU A 155 -30.44 22.60 -18.35
CA GLU A 155 -30.42 23.44 -17.14
C GLU A 155 -29.21 24.36 -17.06
N LYS A 156 -28.03 23.86 -17.44
CA LYS A 156 -26.75 24.58 -17.36
C LYS A 156 -26.60 25.64 -18.46
N TYR A 157 -27.00 25.33 -19.69
CA TYR A 157 -26.72 26.16 -20.87
C TYR A 157 -27.95 26.89 -21.42
N GLY A 158 -29.17 26.49 -21.05
CA GLY A 158 -30.40 27.11 -21.53
C GLY A 158 -30.48 27.14 -23.06
N GLU A 159 -30.72 28.32 -23.62
CA GLU A 159 -30.86 28.55 -25.08
C GLU A 159 -29.60 28.20 -25.88
N ARG A 160 -28.42 28.13 -25.24
CA ARG A 160 -27.17 27.70 -25.91
C ARG A 160 -27.15 26.20 -26.21
N TYR A 161 -28.11 25.43 -25.71
CA TYR A 161 -28.30 24.00 -25.99
C TYR A 161 -29.74 23.74 -26.47
N PRO A 162 -30.11 24.24 -27.68
CA PRO A 162 -31.52 24.36 -28.10
C PRO A 162 -32.20 23.03 -28.43
N ASP A 163 -31.42 22.00 -28.81
CA ASP A 163 -31.94 20.71 -29.31
C ASP A 163 -32.32 19.72 -28.19
N ALA A 164 -32.33 20.14 -26.92
CA ALA A 164 -32.57 19.25 -25.78
C ALA A 164 -33.87 18.44 -25.89
N GLU A 165 -35.00 19.11 -26.20
CA GLU A 165 -36.31 18.45 -26.34
C GLU A 165 -36.35 17.52 -27.55
N VAL A 166 -35.65 17.88 -28.63
CA VAL A 166 -35.53 17.05 -29.83
C VAL A 166 -34.81 15.74 -29.50
N PHE A 167 -33.71 15.81 -28.75
CA PHE A 167 -32.97 14.61 -28.32
C PHE A 167 -33.80 13.71 -27.41
N LEU A 168 -34.50 14.28 -26.42
CA LEU A 168 -35.34 13.51 -25.51
C LEU A 168 -36.50 12.82 -26.25
N ALA A 169 -37.18 13.54 -27.15
CA ALA A 169 -38.26 12.99 -27.96
C ALA A 169 -37.77 11.87 -28.89
N ARG A 170 -36.58 12.02 -29.48
CA ARG A 170 -36.00 10.97 -30.34
C ARG A 170 -35.60 9.72 -29.56
N LEU A 171 -35.11 9.88 -28.32
CA LEU A 171 -34.85 8.74 -27.43
C LEU A 171 -36.15 8.02 -27.05
N ASP A 172 -37.23 8.76 -26.74
CA ASP A 172 -38.55 8.18 -26.43
C ASP A 172 -39.11 7.40 -27.62
N GLU A 173 -38.99 7.94 -28.83
CA GLU A 173 -39.41 7.27 -30.05
C GLU A 173 -38.64 5.96 -30.28
N TRP A 174 -37.32 6.00 -30.12
CA TRP A 174 -36.48 4.81 -30.31
C TRP A 174 -36.74 3.74 -29.24
N GLU A 175 -36.86 4.10 -27.97
CA GLU A 175 -37.22 3.14 -26.90
C GLU A 175 -38.61 2.55 -27.11
N LYS A 176 -39.58 3.34 -27.58
CA LYS A 176 -40.92 2.82 -27.92
C LYS A 176 -40.87 1.83 -29.08
N LYS A 177 -40.00 2.07 -30.07
CA LYS A 177 -39.90 1.25 -31.29
C LYS A 177 -39.08 -0.03 -31.07
N LEU A 178 -38.00 0.03 -30.29
CA LEU A 178 -36.99 -1.03 -30.17
C LEU A 178 -36.97 -1.70 -28.79
N GLY A 179 -37.68 -1.15 -27.80
CA GLY A 179 -37.56 -1.54 -26.40
C GLY A 179 -36.35 -0.88 -25.72
N PRO A 180 -35.90 -1.40 -24.57
CA PRO A 180 -34.71 -0.90 -23.88
C PRO A 180 -33.48 -0.88 -24.81
N LEU A 181 -32.98 0.33 -25.12
CA LEU A 181 -32.00 0.53 -26.17
C LEU A 181 -30.64 -0.11 -25.87
N ASP A 182 -30.25 -0.18 -24.59
CA ASP A 182 -29.05 -0.86 -24.12
C ASP A 182 -29.05 -2.35 -24.51
N ARG A 183 -30.15 -3.06 -24.23
CA ARG A 183 -30.32 -4.48 -24.59
C ARG A 183 -30.47 -4.67 -26.09
N TRP A 184 -31.16 -3.75 -26.76
CA TRP A 184 -31.35 -3.82 -28.20
C TRP A 184 -30.02 -3.69 -28.95
N VAL A 185 -29.16 -2.75 -28.56
CA VAL A 185 -27.83 -2.55 -29.15
C VAL A 185 -26.96 -3.80 -29.03
N GLU A 186 -27.02 -4.50 -27.88
CA GLU A 186 -26.28 -5.75 -27.67
C GLU A 186 -26.72 -6.84 -28.68
N GLN A 187 -28.02 -6.93 -28.93
CA GLN A 187 -28.64 -7.94 -29.79
C GLN A 187 -28.62 -7.58 -31.29
N ALA A 188 -28.32 -6.32 -31.63
CA ALA A 188 -28.42 -5.84 -33.00
C ALA A 188 -27.52 -6.64 -33.98
N GLY A 189 -28.07 -6.95 -35.15
CA GLY A 189 -27.44 -7.65 -36.28
C GLY A 189 -27.15 -6.73 -37.48
N PRO A 190 -26.39 -7.20 -38.50
CA PRO A 190 -25.97 -6.39 -39.65
C PRO A 190 -27.09 -5.64 -40.38
N GLU A 191 -28.28 -6.25 -40.47
CA GLU A 191 -29.50 -5.70 -41.05
C GLU A 191 -30.06 -4.46 -40.32
N GLN A 192 -29.60 -4.21 -39.09
CA GLN A 192 -29.99 -3.06 -38.27
C GLN A 192 -28.90 -1.96 -38.22
N ALA A 193 -27.93 -2.02 -39.13
CA ALA A 193 -26.82 -1.07 -39.18
C ALA A 193 -27.27 0.40 -39.27
N ASP A 194 -28.34 0.70 -40.00
CA ASP A 194 -28.78 2.09 -40.16
C ASP A 194 -29.38 2.66 -38.87
N GLN A 195 -30.18 1.89 -38.15
CA GLN A 195 -30.74 2.28 -36.84
C GLN A 195 -29.62 2.46 -35.82
N LEU A 196 -28.64 1.56 -35.82
CA LEU A 196 -27.48 1.65 -34.93
C LEU A 196 -26.64 2.90 -35.24
N ARG A 197 -26.52 3.28 -36.51
CA ARG A 197 -25.82 4.48 -36.96
C ARG A 197 -26.51 5.72 -36.44
N GLU A 198 -27.83 5.75 -36.57
CA GLU A 198 -28.62 6.87 -36.09
C GLU A 198 -28.52 7.06 -34.57
N LEU A 199 -28.56 5.97 -33.80
CA LEU A 199 -28.36 6.02 -32.35
C LEU A 199 -26.97 6.56 -31.98
N VAL A 200 -25.91 6.05 -32.62
CA VAL A 200 -24.53 6.51 -32.38
C VAL A 200 -24.39 8.01 -32.68
N GLU A 201 -24.89 8.48 -33.81
CA GLU A 201 -24.85 9.89 -34.20
C GLU A 201 -25.72 10.76 -33.28
N LEU A 202 -26.91 10.31 -32.90
CA LEU A 202 -27.79 11.02 -31.95
C LEU A 202 -27.08 11.25 -30.61
N ARG A 203 -26.49 10.20 -30.04
CA ARG A 203 -25.75 10.29 -28.77
C ARG A 203 -24.56 11.23 -28.90
N LYS A 204 -23.78 11.13 -29.97
CA LYS A 204 -22.62 11.99 -30.21
C LYS A 204 -23.03 13.46 -30.33
N LYS A 205 -24.08 13.75 -31.10
CA LYS A 205 -24.60 15.09 -31.29
C LYS A 205 -25.09 15.69 -29.97
N ALA A 206 -25.91 14.95 -29.23
CA ALA A 206 -26.45 15.38 -27.95
C ALA A 206 -25.36 15.61 -26.89
N LEU A 207 -24.44 14.67 -26.74
CA LEU A 207 -23.48 14.71 -25.64
C LEU A 207 -22.24 15.55 -25.91
N ILE A 208 -21.90 15.73 -27.19
CA ILE A 208 -20.65 16.37 -27.56
C ILE A 208 -20.94 17.53 -28.52
N GLU A 209 -21.33 17.30 -29.77
CA GLU A 209 -21.36 18.36 -30.80
C GLU A 209 -22.24 19.56 -30.47
N SER A 210 -23.37 19.36 -29.78
CA SER A 210 -24.28 20.43 -29.39
C SER A 210 -23.84 21.18 -28.13
N LEU A 211 -22.77 20.76 -27.44
CA LEU A 211 -22.31 21.47 -26.23
C LEU A 211 -21.65 22.82 -26.59
N PRO A 212 -21.94 23.88 -25.84
CA PRO A 212 -21.30 25.17 -26.11
C PRO A 212 -19.80 25.25 -25.82
N GLU A 213 -19.25 24.30 -25.06
CA GLU A 213 -17.84 24.28 -24.60
C GLU A 213 -16.94 23.36 -25.46
N GLN A 214 -17.37 23.00 -26.68
CA GLN A 214 -16.67 22.04 -27.55
C GLN A 214 -15.25 22.44 -28.00
N ASP A 215 -14.83 23.66 -27.73
CA ASP A 215 -13.47 24.13 -28.02
C ASP A 215 -12.38 23.23 -27.37
N SER A 216 -12.69 22.52 -26.28
CA SER A 216 -11.74 21.62 -25.62
C SER A 216 -11.43 20.33 -26.37
N LEU A 217 -12.21 19.96 -27.40
CA LEU A 217 -12.08 18.71 -28.16
C LEU A 217 -11.86 18.92 -29.67
N ARG A 218 -11.70 20.17 -30.12
CA ARG A 218 -11.45 20.46 -31.54
C ARG A 218 -10.15 19.87 -32.05
N GLU A 219 -9.11 19.88 -31.23
CA GLU A 219 -7.83 19.23 -31.54
C GLU A 219 -7.31 18.54 -30.28
N TRP A 220 -6.84 17.32 -30.45
CA TRP A 220 -6.22 16.55 -29.37
C TRP A 220 -5.11 15.66 -29.92
N VAL A 221 -4.19 15.28 -29.04
CA VAL A 221 -3.05 14.42 -29.35
C VAL A 221 -3.13 13.13 -28.55
N GLY A 222 -2.52 12.08 -29.09
CA GLY A 222 -2.33 10.83 -28.37
C GLY A 222 -1.18 10.04 -28.98
N VAL A 223 -0.75 8.99 -28.28
CA VAL A 223 0.19 8.03 -28.82
C VAL A 223 -0.57 6.88 -29.46
N ARG A 224 -0.26 6.59 -30.71
CA ARG A 224 -0.67 5.38 -31.42
C ARG A 224 0.49 4.40 -31.44
N ARG A 225 0.31 3.16 -30.97
CA ARG A 225 1.36 2.13 -30.92
C ARG A 225 0.90 0.83 -31.55
N PHE A 226 1.85 0.15 -32.21
CA PHE A 226 1.65 -1.19 -32.77
C PHE A 226 2.88 -2.07 -32.53
N ASN A 227 2.73 -3.14 -31.76
CA ASN A 227 3.83 -4.07 -31.49
C ASN A 227 3.92 -5.17 -32.58
N PRO A 228 4.92 -5.12 -33.48
CA PRO A 228 5.05 -6.09 -34.57
C PRO A 228 5.54 -7.46 -34.10
N SER A 229 6.15 -7.56 -32.91
CA SER A 229 6.77 -8.81 -32.39
C SER A 229 5.78 -9.83 -31.80
N GLY A 230 4.47 -9.60 -31.96
CA GLY A 230 3.39 -10.47 -31.47
C GLY A 230 2.65 -9.94 -30.23
N LYS A 231 1.38 -10.38 -30.09
CA LYS A 231 0.32 -10.00 -29.13
C LYS A 231 0.35 -8.50 -28.75
N SER A 232 -0.18 -7.64 -29.65
CA SER A 232 -0.61 -6.28 -29.26
C SER A 232 -1.76 -6.40 -28.27
N SER A 233 -1.45 -6.45 -26.97
CA SER A 233 -2.45 -6.32 -25.92
C SER A 233 -1.95 -5.32 -24.89
N PHE A 234 -2.88 -4.68 -24.19
CA PHE A 234 -2.60 -3.63 -23.19
C PHE A 234 -1.71 -4.09 -22.02
N ASN A 235 -1.56 -5.41 -21.84
CA ASN A 235 -0.63 -5.96 -20.84
C ASN A 235 0.83 -5.98 -21.32
N HIS A 236 1.11 -5.69 -22.59
CA HIS A 236 2.45 -5.82 -23.18
C HIS A 236 3.14 -4.49 -23.48
N ASP A 237 2.43 -3.37 -23.41
CA ASP A 237 2.91 -2.02 -23.73
C ASP A 237 3.13 -1.15 -22.47
N ARG A 238 2.83 -1.69 -21.28
CA ARG A 238 2.91 -1.04 -19.97
C ARG A 238 3.52 -1.93 -18.90
N PRO A 239 4.19 -1.33 -17.88
CA PRO A 239 4.75 -2.08 -16.77
C PRO A 239 3.63 -2.60 -15.86
N ALA A 240 3.94 -3.61 -15.05
CA ALA A 240 3.02 -4.04 -13.99
C ALA A 240 2.73 -2.89 -12.99
N ASN A 241 1.70 -3.06 -12.16
CA ASN A 241 1.27 -2.04 -11.19
C ASN A 241 2.30 -1.80 -10.06
N TRP A 242 3.23 -2.73 -9.86
CA TRP A 242 4.38 -2.63 -8.95
C TRP A 242 5.70 -2.26 -9.67
N GLN A 243 5.67 -1.96 -10.97
CA GLN A 243 6.86 -1.71 -11.78
C GLN A 243 6.93 -0.29 -12.33
N GLY A 244 8.13 0.29 -12.37
CA GLY A 244 8.40 1.49 -13.16
C GLY A 244 8.52 1.18 -14.66
N ILE A 245 8.48 2.21 -15.50
CA ILE A 245 8.67 2.01 -16.96
C ILE A 245 10.05 1.42 -17.29
N SER A 246 11.06 1.67 -16.44
CA SER A 246 12.39 1.06 -16.52
C SER A 246 12.38 -0.48 -16.53
N SER A 247 11.34 -1.11 -15.98
CA SER A 247 11.19 -2.58 -15.96
C SER A 247 10.69 -3.16 -17.28
N MET A 248 10.24 -2.34 -18.23
CA MET A 248 9.79 -2.82 -19.53
C MET A 248 10.94 -3.49 -20.31
N PRO A 249 10.65 -4.54 -21.11
CA PRO A 249 11.67 -5.33 -21.80
C PRO A 249 12.58 -4.47 -22.68
N GLY A 250 13.88 -4.82 -22.67
CA GLY A 250 14.96 -4.06 -23.30
C GLY A 250 15.14 -4.32 -24.82
N PRO A 251 16.38 -4.27 -25.34
CA PRO A 251 16.69 -4.25 -26.77
C PRO A 251 15.98 -5.33 -27.58
N GLY A 252 15.45 -4.97 -28.77
CA GLY A 252 14.95 -5.92 -29.77
C GLY A 252 13.44 -5.90 -30.00
N ARG A 253 12.67 -5.26 -29.11
CA ARG A 253 11.23 -5.08 -29.29
C ARG A 253 10.93 -3.78 -30.04
N THR A 254 10.32 -3.90 -31.20
CA THR A 254 9.79 -2.77 -31.99
C THR A 254 8.36 -2.46 -31.55
N TYR A 255 7.98 -1.19 -31.46
CA TYR A 255 6.66 -0.73 -31.03
C TYR A 255 5.91 0.11 -32.06
N ARG A 256 6.58 0.53 -33.14
CA ARG A 256 6.03 1.41 -34.20
C ARG A 256 5.11 2.48 -33.61
N SER A 257 5.69 3.32 -32.78
CA SER A 257 4.96 4.37 -32.06
C SER A 257 4.85 5.61 -32.93
N GLY A 258 3.73 6.32 -32.80
CA GLY A 258 3.57 7.66 -33.35
C GLY A 258 2.83 8.57 -32.39
N ILE A 259 3.31 9.80 -32.27
CA ILE A 259 2.53 10.89 -31.69
C ILE A 259 1.64 11.42 -32.80
N VAL A 260 0.34 11.31 -32.63
CA VAL A 260 -0.64 11.64 -33.65
C VAL A 260 -1.59 12.74 -33.16
N LYS A 261 -1.97 13.61 -34.09
CA LYS A 261 -2.97 14.67 -33.89
C LYS A 261 -4.30 14.21 -34.48
N PHE A 262 -5.39 14.52 -33.79
CA PHE A 262 -6.76 14.30 -34.24
C PHE A 262 -7.48 15.64 -34.30
N ASP A 263 -8.23 15.84 -35.39
CA ASP A 263 -9.04 17.03 -35.61
C ASP A 263 -10.51 16.63 -35.48
N GLY A 264 -11.21 17.26 -34.53
CA GLY A 264 -12.62 17.07 -34.27
C GLY A 264 -12.97 16.01 -33.23
N ILE A 265 -14.27 15.88 -33.04
CA ILE A 265 -14.95 15.13 -31.97
C ILE A 265 -15.12 13.64 -32.32
N SER A 266 -14.89 13.24 -33.57
CA SER A 266 -14.82 11.83 -33.97
C SER A 266 -13.91 11.72 -35.18
N SER A 267 -12.80 11.03 -35.00
CA SER A 267 -11.94 10.67 -36.12
C SER A 267 -11.36 9.30 -35.85
N SER A 268 -11.83 8.31 -36.62
CA SER A 268 -11.28 6.95 -36.61
C SER A 268 -9.84 6.90 -37.12
N SER A 269 -9.36 7.99 -37.74
CA SER A 269 -8.01 8.14 -38.27
C SER A 269 -7.35 9.42 -37.74
N PRO A 270 -6.04 9.43 -37.50
CA PRO A 270 -5.35 10.67 -37.12
C PRO A 270 -5.36 11.66 -38.30
N ALA A 271 -5.51 12.95 -37.98
CA ALA A 271 -5.43 14.05 -38.95
C ALA A 271 -3.98 14.33 -39.37
N ALA A 272 -3.02 14.10 -38.47
CA ALA A 272 -1.59 14.20 -38.77
C ALA A 272 -0.76 13.27 -37.88
N GLN A 273 0.39 12.83 -38.37
CA GLN A 273 1.44 12.22 -37.56
C GLN A 273 2.52 13.26 -37.26
N LEU A 274 2.61 13.66 -36.00
CA LEU A 274 3.55 14.70 -35.54
C LEU A 274 4.96 14.15 -35.36
N LEU A 275 5.06 12.88 -34.96
CA LEU A 275 6.32 12.17 -34.83
C LEU A 275 6.07 10.66 -35.00
N GLY A 276 6.98 9.93 -35.65
CA GLY A 276 6.90 8.48 -35.83
C GLY A 276 8.25 7.80 -35.62
N ASP A 277 8.25 6.63 -35.00
CA ASP A 277 9.47 5.89 -34.69
C ASP A 277 9.20 4.40 -34.38
N ASP A 278 10.19 3.53 -34.54
CA ASP A 278 10.09 2.11 -34.17
C ASP A 278 10.21 1.84 -32.66
N ARG A 279 10.65 2.84 -31.88
CA ARG A 279 10.87 2.77 -30.43
C ARG A 279 9.59 3.07 -29.63
N TRP A 280 9.61 2.79 -28.33
CA TRP A 280 8.50 3.10 -27.42
C TRP A 280 8.44 4.60 -27.14
N MET A 281 7.22 5.16 -27.15
CA MET A 281 6.89 6.53 -26.72
C MET A 281 5.65 6.54 -25.82
N GLY A 282 5.57 7.50 -24.90
CA GLY A 282 4.44 7.66 -23.99
C GLY A 282 4.66 8.77 -22.96
N HIS A 283 3.73 8.89 -22.01
CA HIS A 283 3.71 9.91 -20.97
C HIS A 283 3.71 11.34 -21.54
N LEU A 284 2.74 11.61 -22.42
CA LEU A 284 2.59 12.93 -23.03
C LEU A 284 2.20 14.00 -22.01
N GLU A 285 2.84 15.16 -22.09
CA GLU A 285 2.45 16.36 -21.33
C GLU A 285 2.53 17.59 -22.25
N VAL A 286 1.39 18.22 -22.50
CA VAL A 286 1.27 19.44 -23.31
C VAL A 286 1.62 20.66 -22.44
N ASP A 287 2.43 21.58 -22.98
CA ASP A 287 2.79 22.81 -22.26
C ASP A 287 1.59 23.76 -22.09
N PHE A 288 1.75 24.83 -21.31
CA PHE A 288 0.62 25.74 -21.06
C PHE A 288 0.18 26.53 -22.31
N SER A 289 1.06 26.67 -23.30
CA SER A 289 0.74 27.36 -24.55
C SER A 289 0.00 26.48 -25.56
N GLY A 290 0.14 25.16 -25.45
CA GLY A 290 -0.35 24.22 -26.46
C GLY A 290 0.59 24.07 -27.67
N GLU A 291 1.79 24.66 -27.63
CA GLU A 291 2.74 24.69 -28.75
C GLU A 291 3.92 23.74 -28.57
N ARG A 292 4.09 23.18 -27.36
CA ARG A 292 5.16 22.22 -27.05
C ARG A 292 4.60 21.00 -26.32
N LEU A 293 5.25 19.87 -26.54
CA LEU A 293 4.84 18.58 -26.00
C LEU A 293 6.06 17.85 -25.43
N MET A 294 6.01 17.49 -24.15
CA MET A 294 6.98 16.56 -23.56
C MET A 294 6.50 15.12 -23.71
N PHE A 295 7.45 14.19 -23.88
CA PHE A 295 7.19 12.76 -23.86
C PHE A 295 8.40 11.96 -23.35
N THR A 296 8.13 10.76 -22.86
CA THR A 296 9.16 9.76 -22.53
C THR A 296 9.43 8.89 -23.77
N GLY A 297 10.70 8.71 -24.11
CA GLY A 297 11.14 7.86 -25.22
C GLY A 297 12.23 6.88 -24.81
N ASN A 298 12.18 5.65 -25.32
CA ASN A 298 13.25 4.67 -25.14
C ASN A 298 14.29 4.83 -26.26
N ARG A 299 15.58 5.00 -25.95
CA ARG A 299 16.72 5.03 -26.92
C ARG A 299 16.71 6.13 -27.98
N PHE A 300 16.06 7.27 -27.75
CA PHE A 300 16.12 8.41 -28.69
C PHE A 300 17.49 9.13 -28.69
N GLY A 301 18.36 8.86 -27.70
CA GLY A 301 19.74 9.36 -27.61
C GLY A 301 20.76 8.31 -27.10
N LYS A 302 22.03 8.51 -27.50
CA LYS A 302 23.27 7.72 -27.25
C LYS A 302 23.29 6.26 -27.74
N LYS A 303 24.38 5.92 -28.44
CA LYS A 303 24.71 4.57 -28.92
C LYS A 303 25.06 3.67 -27.72
N GLU A 304 24.17 2.72 -27.43
CA GLU A 304 24.27 1.53 -26.55
C GLU A 304 23.54 1.50 -25.19
N ASN A 305 22.95 0.32 -24.96
CA ASN A 305 22.24 -0.26 -23.80
C ASN A 305 21.42 0.65 -22.86
N ARG A 306 20.14 0.80 -23.26
CA ARG A 306 18.94 0.85 -22.41
C ARG A 306 18.46 2.19 -21.78
N PRO A 307 18.84 3.42 -22.19
CA PRO A 307 18.33 4.62 -21.52
C PRO A 307 16.90 4.98 -21.94
N TRP A 308 16.07 5.28 -20.94
CA TRP A 308 14.85 6.08 -21.08
C TRP A 308 15.20 7.56 -20.92
N ASP A 309 14.64 8.41 -21.77
CA ASP A 309 14.87 9.86 -21.73
C ASP A 309 13.56 10.65 -21.90
N VAL A 310 13.59 11.89 -21.45
CA VAL A 310 12.51 12.86 -21.67
C VAL A 310 12.88 13.78 -22.83
N PHE A 311 11.93 13.95 -23.75
CA PHE A 311 12.07 14.76 -24.95
C PHE A 311 11.03 15.87 -24.96
N GLU A 312 11.36 17.00 -25.58
CA GLU A 312 10.45 18.07 -25.93
C GLU A 312 10.31 18.14 -27.45
N LEU A 313 9.08 18.18 -27.94
CA LEU A 313 8.73 18.40 -29.35
C LEU A 313 8.10 19.77 -29.48
N ASP A 314 8.70 20.62 -30.31
CA ASP A 314 8.09 21.88 -30.76
C ASP A 314 7.08 21.56 -31.87
N LEU A 315 5.81 21.86 -31.63
CA LEU A 315 4.71 21.45 -32.49
C LEU A 315 4.58 22.33 -33.75
N LYS A 316 5.24 23.49 -33.78
CA LYS A 316 5.24 24.39 -34.95
C LYS A 316 6.32 24.02 -35.94
N THR A 317 7.50 23.68 -35.43
CA THR A 317 8.70 23.42 -36.23
C THR A 317 8.96 21.93 -36.45
N GLY A 318 8.34 21.05 -35.65
CA GLY A 318 8.62 19.62 -35.63
C GLY A 318 9.97 19.27 -35.02
N LYS A 319 10.69 20.25 -34.43
CA LYS A 319 12.01 20.04 -33.84
C LYS A 319 11.88 19.31 -32.50
N MET A 320 12.68 18.26 -32.34
CA MET A 320 12.76 17.48 -31.11
C MET A 320 14.09 17.74 -30.37
N GLU A 321 14.03 17.89 -29.04
CA GLU A 321 15.19 18.04 -28.15
C GLU A 321 15.15 17.01 -27.01
N ALA A 322 16.31 16.46 -26.64
CA ALA A 322 16.47 15.57 -25.50
C ALA A 322 16.74 16.38 -24.21
N LEU A 323 15.74 16.54 -23.36
CA LEU A 323 15.84 17.37 -22.14
C LEU A 323 16.73 16.75 -21.06
N THR A 324 16.92 15.43 -21.08
CA THR A 324 17.66 14.69 -20.04
C THR A 324 18.98 14.10 -20.53
N ALA A 325 19.48 14.53 -21.70
CA ALA A 325 20.71 13.98 -22.29
C ALA A 325 21.98 14.19 -21.45
N HIS A 326 21.97 15.15 -20.51
CA HIS A 326 23.03 15.41 -19.53
C HIS A 326 23.03 14.42 -18.37
N MET A 327 21.96 13.67 -18.16
CA MET A 327 21.89 12.66 -17.11
C MET A 327 22.88 11.52 -17.37
N PRO A 328 23.38 10.84 -16.32
CA PRO A 328 24.30 9.73 -16.48
C PRO A 328 23.67 8.56 -17.26
N ALA A 329 24.47 7.91 -18.10
CA ALA A 329 24.01 6.86 -19.02
C ALA A 329 23.50 5.59 -18.32
N ASP A 330 23.84 5.39 -17.05
CA ASP A 330 23.39 4.28 -16.19
C ASP A 330 22.09 4.58 -15.43
N THR A 331 21.40 5.67 -15.81
CA THR A 331 20.14 6.11 -15.22
C THR A 331 19.07 6.30 -16.30
N ASP A 332 17.81 6.11 -15.89
CA ASP A 332 16.65 6.26 -16.74
C ASP A 332 15.88 7.51 -16.33
N SER A 333 15.40 8.29 -17.30
CA SER A 333 14.54 9.46 -17.10
C SER A 333 13.19 9.29 -17.79
N TYR A 334 12.09 9.55 -17.07
CA TYR A 334 10.72 9.36 -17.57
C TYR A 334 9.71 10.17 -16.77
N ASN A 335 8.43 10.16 -17.16
CA ASN A 335 7.31 10.86 -16.48
C ASN A 335 7.65 12.31 -16.09
N SER A 336 7.40 13.25 -17.00
CA SER A 336 7.76 14.65 -16.86
C SER A 336 6.57 15.60 -16.67
N CYS A 337 6.83 16.77 -16.10
CA CYS A 337 5.85 17.82 -15.87
C CYS A 337 6.47 19.20 -16.11
N TYR A 338 5.77 20.07 -16.85
CA TYR A 338 6.18 21.47 -17.03
C TYR A 338 5.86 22.30 -15.79
N LEU A 339 6.80 23.15 -15.38
CA LEU A 339 6.57 24.15 -14.33
C LEU A 339 6.23 25.52 -14.93
N PRO A 340 5.46 26.35 -14.21
CA PRO A 340 5.05 27.67 -14.70
C PRO A 340 6.22 28.68 -14.81
N ASP A 341 7.42 28.38 -14.34
CA ASP A 341 8.60 29.23 -14.53
C ASP A 341 9.52 28.75 -15.65
N GLY A 342 9.13 27.71 -16.39
CA GLY A 342 9.92 27.15 -17.49
C GLY A 342 10.91 26.05 -17.07
N ARG A 343 11.04 25.79 -15.76
CA ARG A 343 11.74 24.60 -15.26
C ARG A 343 10.92 23.34 -15.55
N VAL A 344 11.56 22.18 -15.45
CA VAL A 344 10.92 20.88 -15.73
C VAL A 344 11.18 19.94 -14.58
N ILE A 345 10.16 19.17 -14.21
CA ILE A 345 10.31 18.05 -13.29
C ILE A 345 10.20 16.73 -14.07
N PHE A 346 10.99 15.74 -13.68
CA PHE A 346 10.96 14.39 -14.26
C PHE A 346 11.34 13.33 -13.22
N VAL A 347 10.96 12.08 -13.45
CA VAL A 347 11.38 10.93 -12.64
C VAL A 347 12.70 10.38 -13.18
N ASN A 348 13.66 10.06 -12.30
CA ASN A 348 14.92 9.44 -12.68
C ASN A 348 15.42 8.40 -11.66
N THR A 349 16.16 7.39 -12.14
CA THR A 349 16.63 6.24 -11.34
C THR A 349 18.03 6.40 -10.72
N SER A 350 18.57 7.63 -10.64
CA SER A 350 19.87 7.98 -10.05
C SER A 350 20.00 7.61 -8.57
N GLY A 351 18.89 7.33 -7.88
CA GLY A 351 18.90 6.84 -6.51
C GLY A 351 19.50 5.44 -6.35
N MET A 352 19.62 4.67 -7.44
CA MET A 352 20.21 3.33 -7.45
C MET A 352 19.58 2.38 -6.41
N GLN A 353 18.32 2.64 -6.06
CA GLN A 353 17.49 1.77 -5.24
C GLN A 353 16.82 0.73 -6.13
N GLY A 354 16.57 -0.43 -5.54
CA GLY A 354 15.72 -1.46 -6.13
C GLY A 354 14.56 -1.78 -5.21
N VAL A 355 13.40 -2.11 -5.77
CA VAL A 355 12.18 -2.43 -5.01
C VAL A 355 12.40 -3.68 -4.15
N PRO A 356 12.34 -3.59 -2.80
CA PRO A 356 12.68 -4.70 -1.91
C PRO A 356 11.85 -5.97 -2.10
N CYS A 357 10.54 -5.86 -2.30
CA CYS A 357 9.63 -7.00 -2.37
C CYS A 357 9.86 -7.93 -3.59
N VAL A 358 10.56 -7.44 -4.61
CA VAL A 358 10.95 -8.20 -5.81
C VAL A 358 12.47 -8.40 -5.87
N THR A 359 13.11 -8.54 -4.71
CA THR A 359 14.56 -8.77 -4.57
C THR A 359 15.46 -7.63 -5.05
N GLY A 360 14.90 -6.43 -5.23
CA GLY A 360 15.61 -5.26 -5.71
C GLY A 360 15.87 -5.22 -7.21
N VAL A 361 15.25 -6.09 -8.02
CA VAL A 361 15.48 -6.14 -9.48
C VAL A 361 14.80 -5.00 -10.24
N ASP A 362 13.67 -4.50 -9.74
CA ASP A 362 12.94 -3.39 -10.34
C ASP A 362 13.54 -2.05 -9.90
N TYR A 363 13.84 -1.18 -10.87
CA TYR A 363 14.49 0.09 -10.60
C TYR A 363 13.50 1.12 -10.07
N VAL A 364 13.98 1.93 -9.14
CA VAL A 364 13.17 2.91 -8.42
C VAL A 364 13.38 4.30 -9.01
N GLY A 365 12.28 4.93 -9.44
CA GLY A 365 12.27 6.31 -9.91
C GLY A 365 12.02 7.33 -8.81
N ASN A 366 12.82 8.39 -8.76
CA ASN A 366 12.65 9.53 -7.85
C ASN A 366 12.60 10.85 -8.63
N ILE A 367 11.92 11.84 -8.08
CA ILE A 367 11.63 13.08 -8.79
C ILE A 367 12.84 14.01 -8.76
N HIS A 368 13.13 14.64 -9.89
CA HIS A 368 14.21 15.61 -10.11
C HIS A 368 13.68 16.89 -10.74
N LEU A 369 14.25 18.02 -10.36
CA LEU A 369 14.04 19.34 -10.94
C LEU A 369 15.20 19.67 -11.88
N TYR A 370 14.90 20.03 -13.12
CA TYR A 370 15.85 20.55 -14.09
C TYR A 370 15.58 22.04 -14.35
N ASP A 371 16.59 22.84 -14.09
CA ASP A 371 16.65 24.25 -14.47
C ASP A 371 17.35 24.34 -15.84
N ARG A 372 16.59 24.69 -16.87
CA ARG A 372 17.05 24.76 -18.27
C ARG A 372 18.05 25.89 -18.49
N GLU A 373 17.85 27.02 -17.82
CA GLU A 373 18.69 28.21 -17.98
C GLU A 373 20.05 28.00 -17.34
N ARG A 374 20.05 27.46 -16.11
CA ARG A 374 21.27 27.17 -15.35
C ARG A 374 21.92 25.85 -15.75
N LYS A 375 21.19 24.98 -16.46
CA LYS A 375 21.61 23.61 -16.82
C LYS A 375 21.98 22.78 -15.59
N THR A 376 21.20 22.91 -14.53
CA THR A 376 21.42 22.20 -13.26
C THR A 376 20.25 21.30 -12.93
N THR A 377 20.55 20.12 -12.37
CA THR A 377 19.53 19.16 -11.90
C THR A 377 19.68 18.90 -10.41
N ARG A 378 18.55 18.87 -9.69
CA ARG A 378 18.49 18.53 -8.26
C ARG A 378 17.43 17.47 -8.01
N ARG A 379 17.74 16.48 -7.17
CA ARG A 379 16.78 15.46 -6.70
C ARG A 379 15.85 16.06 -5.64
N LEU A 380 14.56 15.76 -5.74
CA LEU A 380 13.50 16.27 -4.87
C LEU A 380 12.96 15.20 -3.90
N THR A 381 12.88 13.94 -4.33
CA THR A 381 12.39 12.82 -3.50
C THR A 381 13.48 11.79 -3.22
N PHE A 382 13.40 11.06 -2.10
CA PHE A 382 14.47 10.19 -1.58
C PHE A 382 13.96 8.79 -1.18
N ASP A 383 12.96 8.30 -1.88
CA ASP A 383 12.10 7.17 -1.49
C ASP A 383 12.69 5.80 -1.86
N GLN A 384 12.31 4.75 -1.10
CA GLN A 384 12.69 3.35 -1.37
C GLN A 384 12.01 2.79 -2.63
N ASP A 385 10.77 3.19 -2.86
CA ASP A 385 9.94 2.68 -3.95
C ASP A 385 9.59 3.80 -4.93
N ASN A 386 8.79 3.47 -5.93
CA ASN A 386 8.62 4.31 -7.10
C ASN A 386 7.78 5.57 -6.85
N ASN A 387 8.24 6.68 -7.43
CA ASN A 387 7.44 7.86 -7.68
C ASN A 387 7.00 7.92 -9.15
N TRP A 388 5.75 8.35 -9.41
CA TRP A 388 5.18 8.41 -10.75
C TRP A 388 4.30 9.65 -10.97
N PHE A 389 4.10 9.94 -12.26
CA PHE A 389 3.07 10.86 -12.76
C PHE A 389 3.01 12.24 -12.07
N PRO A 390 4.13 13.00 -12.01
CA PRO A 390 4.06 14.37 -11.52
C PRO A 390 3.13 15.20 -12.42
N THR A 391 2.25 16.01 -11.81
CA THR A 391 1.35 16.92 -12.52
C THR A 391 1.08 18.17 -11.70
N MET A 392 0.79 19.30 -12.37
CA MET A 392 0.55 20.57 -11.69
C MET A 392 -0.86 20.64 -11.08
N LEU A 393 -0.94 21.02 -9.81
CA LEU A 393 -2.16 21.48 -9.18
C LEU A 393 -2.48 22.93 -9.59
N PRO A 394 -3.78 23.34 -9.58
CA PRO A 394 -4.18 24.70 -9.94
C PRO A 394 -3.57 25.81 -9.08
N ASP A 395 -3.10 25.48 -7.86
CA ASP A 395 -2.51 26.41 -6.91
C ASP A 395 -0.97 26.56 -7.05
N GLY A 396 -0.37 25.91 -8.06
CA GLY A 396 1.07 25.98 -8.33
C GLY A 396 1.90 24.91 -7.62
N ARG A 397 1.29 24.03 -6.82
CA ARG A 397 1.96 22.83 -6.28
C ARG A 397 2.03 21.71 -7.31
N VAL A 398 2.88 20.73 -7.05
CA VAL A 398 3.02 19.50 -7.85
C VAL A 398 2.38 18.35 -7.09
N MET A 399 1.47 17.63 -7.74
CA MET A 399 0.90 16.37 -7.27
C MET A 399 1.63 15.20 -7.93
N PHE A 400 1.89 14.12 -7.21
CA PHE A 400 2.55 12.93 -7.74
C PHE A 400 2.15 11.69 -6.94
N LEU A 401 2.37 10.51 -7.52
CA LEU A 401 2.09 9.25 -6.86
C LEU A 401 3.37 8.70 -6.22
N ARG A 402 3.30 8.26 -4.96
CA ARG A 402 4.38 7.60 -4.23
C ARG A 402 3.93 6.19 -3.83
N TRP A 403 4.66 5.16 -4.26
CA TRP A 403 4.61 3.87 -3.58
C TRP A 403 5.57 3.93 -2.40
N GLU A 404 5.17 3.42 -1.24
CA GLU A 404 6.04 3.37 -0.07
C GLU A 404 5.62 2.30 0.92
N TYR A 405 6.55 1.61 1.57
CA TYR A 405 6.20 0.68 2.64
C TYR A 405 7.28 0.52 3.71
N THR A 406 8.03 1.59 3.96
CA THR A 406 8.92 1.66 5.11
C THR A 406 8.09 1.58 6.39
N GLU A 407 8.40 0.60 7.23
CA GLU A 407 7.68 0.32 8.49
C GLU A 407 6.19 -0.04 8.30
N SER A 408 5.75 -0.40 7.09
CA SER A 408 4.33 -0.70 6.82
C SER A 408 4.14 -1.81 5.79
N ALA A 409 2.90 -2.29 5.62
CA ALA A 409 2.56 -3.28 4.60
C ALA A 409 2.75 -2.74 3.18
N HIS A 410 3.15 -3.61 2.25
CA HIS A 410 3.63 -3.19 0.92
C HIS A 410 2.61 -3.23 -0.21
N TYR A 411 1.52 -3.98 -0.03
CA TYR A 411 0.60 -4.30 -1.12
C TYR A 411 -0.19 -3.09 -1.64
N PHE A 412 -0.76 -2.30 -0.74
CA PHE A 412 -1.76 -1.27 -1.09
C PHE A 412 -1.33 0.16 -0.78
N SER A 413 -0.03 0.41 -0.69
CA SER A 413 0.53 1.67 -0.20
C SER A 413 0.90 2.66 -1.32
N ARG A 414 -0.03 2.89 -2.25
CA ARG A 414 0.15 3.88 -3.35
C ARG A 414 -0.53 5.18 -2.99
N VAL A 415 0.22 6.01 -2.29
CA VAL A 415 -0.23 7.28 -1.72
C VAL A 415 -0.08 8.39 -2.74
N LEU A 416 -1.13 9.17 -2.94
CA LEU A 416 -1.05 10.40 -3.72
C LEU A 416 -0.45 11.48 -2.83
N MET A 417 0.60 12.15 -3.30
CA MET A 417 1.40 13.14 -2.58
C MET A 417 1.31 14.50 -3.27
N HIS A 418 1.70 15.56 -2.57
CA HIS A 418 1.96 16.86 -3.17
C HIS A 418 3.20 17.53 -2.57
N MET A 419 3.76 18.51 -3.29
CA MET A 419 4.88 19.35 -2.84
C MET A 419 4.90 20.69 -3.59
N ASN A 420 5.71 21.66 -3.12
CA ASN A 420 6.07 22.82 -3.92
C ASN A 420 7.02 22.40 -5.06
N PRO A 421 7.10 23.16 -6.17
CA PRO A 421 7.99 22.84 -7.29
C PRO A 421 9.48 22.66 -6.95
N ASP A 422 9.94 23.26 -5.86
CA ASP A 422 11.31 23.12 -5.34
C ASP A 422 11.53 21.90 -4.43
N GLY A 423 10.51 21.07 -4.23
CA GLY A 423 10.53 19.88 -3.38
C GLY A 423 10.21 20.13 -1.91
N SER A 424 9.96 21.37 -1.49
CA SER A 424 9.55 21.68 -0.11
C SER A 424 8.08 21.32 0.14
N ASP A 425 7.69 21.18 1.41
CA ASP A 425 6.32 20.91 1.86
C ASP A 425 5.71 19.61 1.27
N GLN A 426 6.53 18.55 1.21
CA GLN A 426 6.10 17.21 0.79
C GLN A 426 5.14 16.60 1.79
N LYS A 427 3.89 16.36 1.37
CA LYS A 427 2.81 15.83 2.22
C LYS A 427 1.89 14.91 1.44
N GLU A 428 1.15 14.07 2.15
CA GLU A 428 0.11 13.26 1.55
C GLU A 428 -1.04 14.13 1.04
N TYR A 429 -1.54 13.78 -0.13
CA TYR A 429 -2.74 14.34 -0.72
C TYR A 429 -3.94 13.38 -0.54
N TYR A 430 -3.76 12.07 -0.74
CA TYR A 430 -4.84 11.08 -0.57
C TYR A 430 -4.30 9.65 -0.36
N GLY A 431 -4.98 8.84 0.45
CA GLY A 431 -4.76 7.39 0.53
C GLY A 431 -3.70 6.93 1.55
N SER A 432 -3.09 7.82 2.32
CA SER A 432 -2.19 7.42 3.42
C SER A 432 -2.97 6.63 4.48
N ASN A 433 -2.36 5.55 4.99
CA ASN A 433 -2.91 4.74 6.07
C ASN A 433 -4.32 4.20 5.76
N SER A 434 -4.47 3.69 4.54
CA SER A 434 -5.70 3.15 4.00
C SER A 434 -5.41 1.99 3.05
N TYR A 435 -6.16 0.91 3.17
CA TYR A 435 -6.07 -0.22 2.23
C TYR A 435 -6.72 0.09 0.87
N TRP A 436 -7.63 1.07 0.83
CA TRP A 436 -8.25 1.58 -0.39
C TRP A 436 -7.91 3.07 -0.60
N PRO A 437 -7.61 3.54 -1.82
CA PRO A 437 -7.57 2.76 -3.07
C PRO A 437 -6.41 1.76 -3.07
N ASN A 438 -6.67 0.53 -3.48
CA ASN A 438 -5.69 -0.56 -3.47
C ASN A 438 -4.45 -0.19 -4.30
N SER A 439 -4.68 0.53 -5.39
CA SER A 439 -3.68 1.25 -6.17
C SER A 439 -4.34 2.42 -6.87
N LEU A 440 -3.67 3.57 -6.94
CA LEU A 440 -4.15 4.74 -7.66
C LEU A 440 -3.15 5.10 -8.77
N PHE A 441 -3.60 5.39 -9.98
CA PHE A 441 -2.74 5.76 -11.11
C PHE A 441 -3.28 6.95 -11.91
N ASN A 442 -2.37 7.66 -12.60
CA ASN A 442 -2.68 8.75 -13.53
C ASN A 442 -3.65 9.81 -12.97
N ALA A 443 -3.49 10.15 -11.68
CA ALA A 443 -4.32 11.16 -11.05
C ALA A 443 -4.11 12.53 -11.70
N ARG A 444 -5.19 13.22 -12.06
CA ARG A 444 -5.15 14.61 -12.59
C ARG A 444 -6.20 15.49 -11.89
N PRO A 445 -5.88 16.75 -11.57
CA PRO A 445 -6.82 17.66 -10.93
C PRO A 445 -7.99 18.02 -11.87
N LEU A 446 -9.18 18.24 -11.30
CA LEU A 446 -10.34 18.70 -12.05
C LEU A 446 -10.27 20.22 -12.28
N PRO A 447 -10.36 20.70 -13.54
CA PRO A 447 -10.41 22.13 -13.84
C PRO A 447 -11.57 22.82 -13.11
N GLY A 448 -11.29 23.97 -12.48
CA GLY A 448 -12.31 24.78 -11.80
C GLY A 448 -12.77 24.26 -10.43
N ARG A 449 -12.29 23.08 -9.98
CA ARG A 449 -12.69 22.45 -8.71
C ARG A 449 -11.50 22.19 -7.79
N PRO A 450 -11.03 23.19 -7.01
CA PRO A 450 -9.92 23.01 -6.09
C PRO A 450 -10.17 21.86 -5.10
N GLY A 451 -9.17 21.00 -4.92
CA GLY A 451 -9.28 19.82 -4.05
C GLY A 451 -9.89 18.58 -4.73
N MET A 452 -10.42 18.70 -5.95
CA MET A 452 -10.96 17.56 -6.69
C MET A 452 -9.96 17.03 -7.74
N PHE A 453 -9.92 15.71 -7.88
CA PHE A 453 -9.11 15.04 -8.90
C PHE A 453 -9.79 13.76 -9.40
N ALA A 454 -9.44 13.32 -10.60
CA ALA A 454 -9.83 12.02 -11.14
C ALA A 454 -8.59 11.12 -11.21
N GLY A 455 -8.76 9.83 -10.97
CA GLY A 455 -7.68 8.85 -11.07
C GLY A 455 -8.21 7.45 -11.34
N ILE A 456 -7.29 6.53 -11.61
CA ILE A 456 -7.59 5.14 -11.93
C ILE A 456 -7.31 4.28 -10.71
N VAL A 457 -8.34 3.66 -10.15
CA VAL A 457 -8.22 2.71 -9.03
C VAL A 457 -8.06 1.30 -9.58
N SER A 458 -7.00 0.60 -9.19
CA SER A 458 -6.68 -0.75 -9.66
C SER A 458 -6.13 -1.65 -8.54
N GLY A 459 -5.83 -2.90 -8.87
CA GLY A 459 -5.20 -3.87 -7.97
C GLY A 459 -3.67 -3.72 -7.87
N HIS A 460 -3.05 -4.36 -6.87
CA HIS A 460 -1.60 -4.52 -6.85
C HIS A 460 -1.20 -5.51 -7.96
N HIS A 461 -1.78 -6.71 -8.01
CA HIS A 461 -1.65 -7.63 -9.14
C HIS A 461 -2.81 -7.49 -10.14
N GLY A 462 -2.74 -8.25 -11.23
CA GLY A 462 -3.77 -8.33 -12.25
C GLY A 462 -3.51 -7.45 -13.47
N VAL A 463 -4.53 -6.70 -13.90
CA VAL A 463 -4.48 -5.95 -15.16
C VAL A 463 -3.58 -4.72 -15.04
N LYS A 464 -2.62 -4.60 -15.97
CA LYS A 464 -1.58 -3.57 -15.89
C LYS A 464 -2.14 -2.17 -16.22
N ARG A 465 -2.04 -1.25 -15.26
CA ARG A 465 -2.36 0.18 -15.35
C ARG A 465 -3.77 0.51 -15.88
N LEU A 466 -4.69 -0.46 -15.78
CA LEU A 466 -6.11 -0.32 -16.06
C LEU A 466 -6.91 -0.46 -14.77
N GLY A 467 -8.02 0.25 -14.67
CA GLY A 467 -8.95 0.02 -13.59
C GLY A 467 -10.20 0.87 -13.64
N GLU A 468 -10.71 1.21 -12.49
CA GLU A 468 -11.95 1.98 -12.32
C GLU A 468 -11.62 3.47 -12.36
N LEU A 469 -12.32 4.26 -13.18
CA LEU A 469 -12.23 5.71 -13.15
C LEU A 469 -13.00 6.23 -11.94
N VAL A 470 -12.31 6.91 -11.02
CA VAL A 470 -12.91 7.43 -9.78
C VAL A 470 -12.60 8.91 -9.62
N ILE A 471 -13.60 9.68 -9.22
CA ILE A 471 -13.50 11.10 -8.86
C ILE A 471 -13.39 11.22 -7.34
N PHE A 472 -12.49 12.09 -6.90
CA PHE A 472 -12.18 12.32 -5.50
C PHE A 472 -12.30 13.81 -5.14
N ASP A 473 -12.64 14.09 -3.88
CA ASP A 473 -12.67 15.41 -3.27
C ASP A 473 -11.99 15.35 -1.89
N VAL A 474 -10.78 15.91 -1.80
CA VAL A 474 -9.97 15.88 -0.58
C VAL A 474 -10.54 16.74 0.55
N ASN A 475 -11.53 17.58 0.26
CA ASN A 475 -12.23 18.39 1.27
C ASN A 475 -13.28 17.56 2.03
N ARG A 476 -13.77 16.46 1.45
CA ARG A 476 -14.69 15.51 2.12
C ARG A 476 -13.94 14.53 3.02
N GLY A 477 -12.78 14.07 2.58
CA GLY A 477 -11.92 13.16 3.33
C GLY A 477 -10.74 12.68 2.50
N ARG A 478 -9.80 11.98 3.14
CA ARG A 478 -8.54 11.56 2.50
C ARG A 478 -8.17 10.10 2.77
N THR A 479 -8.94 9.41 3.59
CA THR A 479 -8.73 8.01 3.99
C THR A 479 -9.85 7.15 3.42
N ALA A 480 -9.55 5.94 2.96
CA ALA A 480 -10.51 5.01 2.39
C ALA A 480 -11.43 5.73 1.39
N THR A 481 -12.73 5.49 1.45
CA THR A 481 -13.72 6.07 0.52
C THR A 481 -14.26 7.43 0.99
N GLU A 482 -13.77 8.02 2.09
CA GLU A 482 -14.31 9.28 2.66
C GLU A 482 -14.33 10.42 1.64
N GLY A 483 -13.29 10.52 0.81
CA GLY A 483 -13.21 11.52 -0.26
C GLY A 483 -13.61 11.01 -1.64
N ALA A 484 -14.07 9.77 -1.78
CA ALA A 484 -14.50 9.23 -3.06
C ALA A 484 -15.88 9.78 -3.40
N VAL A 485 -16.01 10.46 -4.55
CA VAL A 485 -17.25 11.10 -4.97
C VAL A 485 -18.09 10.15 -5.82
N GLN A 486 -17.48 9.54 -6.84
CA GLN A 486 -18.17 8.68 -7.78
C GLN A 486 -17.16 7.83 -8.57
N LYS A 487 -17.55 6.59 -8.87
CA LYS A 487 -16.94 5.76 -9.91
C LYS A 487 -17.68 5.96 -11.24
N ILE A 488 -16.97 5.98 -12.37
CA ILE A 488 -17.56 6.04 -13.72
C ILE A 488 -17.36 4.68 -14.41
N PRO A 489 -18.45 3.97 -14.80
CA PRO A 489 -19.85 4.27 -14.52
C PRO A 489 -20.23 3.95 -13.05
N GLY A 490 -21.23 4.64 -12.51
CA GLY A 490 -21.65 4.52 -11.11
C GLY A 490 -22.45 5.71 -10.57
N TYR A 491 -23.15 6.46 -11.41
CA TYR A 491 -23.89 7.66 -11.03
C TYR A 491 -24.86 7.41 -9.87
N GLY A 492 -24.77 8.25 -8.84
CA GLY A 492 -25.63 8.19 -7.65
C GLY A 492 -25.38 7.00 -6.73
N LYS A 493 -24.38 6.14 -7.01
CA LYS A 493 -24.01 5.01 -6.15
C LYS A 493 -22.80 5.39 -5.28
N PRO A 494 -22.79 5.00 -4.00
CA PRO A 494 -21.61 5.19 -3.16
C PRO A 494 -20.44 4.33 -3.67
N VAL A 495 -19.22 4.83 -3.50
CA VAL A 495 -18.01 4.06 -3.79
C VAL A 495 -17.74 3.09 -2.64
N GLU A 496 -17.61 1.80 -2.95
CA GLU A 496 -17.39 0.74 -1.97
C GLU A 496 -15.90 0.64 -1.57
N ASN A 497 -15.64 0.40 -0.29
CA ASN A 497 -14.29 0.22 0.24
C ASN A 497 -13.83 -1.25 0.07
N VAL A 498 -13.48 -1.63 -1.15
CA VAL A 498 -13.12 -3.02 -1.50
C VAL A 498 -11.62 -3.22 -1.60
N THR A 499 -11.04 -3.93 -0.63
CA THR A 499 -9.61 -4.31 -0.64
C THR A 499 -9.41 -5.70 -1.24
N ARG A 500 -8.69 -5.77 -2.36
CA ARG A 500 -8.41 -6.98 -3.16
C ARG A 500 -7.14 -6.78 -3.96
N ASP A 501 -6.33 -7.83 -4.05
CA ASP A 501 -5.11 -7.83 -4.84
C ASP A 501 -5.37 -7.60 -6.33
N GLN A 502 -6.25 -8.40 -6.93
CA GLN A 502 -6.67 -8.27 -8.34
C GLN A 502 -8.02 -7.57 -8.45
N LEU A 503 -8.12 -6.34 -7.91
CA LEU A 503 -9.39 -5.61 -7.73
C LEU A 503 -10.28 -5.59 -8.98
N VAL A 504 -9.66 -5.41 -10.15
CA VAL A 504 -10.37 -5.14 -11.41
C VAL A 504 -10.52 -6.37 -12.28
N GLU A 505 -10.01 -7.53 -11.88
CA GLU A 505 -10.12 -8.75 -12.67
C GLU A 505 -11.58 -9.22 -12.76
N GLY A 506 -12.05 -9.48 -13.99
CA GLY A 506 -13.43 -9.93 -14.23
C GLY A 506 -14.50 -8.85 -14.10
N LEU A 507 -14.13 -7.57 -14.07
CA LEU A 507 -15.12 -6.49 -14.11
C LEU A 507 -16.02 -6.61 -15.35
N LYS A 508 -17.33 -6.45 -15.13
CA LYS A 508 -18.36 -6.34 -16.18
C LYS A 508 -18.47 -4.93 -16.77
N THR A 509 -17.74 -3.98 -16.19
CA THR A 509 -17.70 -2.58 -16.63
C THR A 509 -16.41 -2.32 -17.39
N PRO A 510 -16.37 -1.26 -18.23
CA PRO A 510 -15.19 -0.96 -19.02
C PRO A 510 -14.00 -0.61 -18.12
N TYR A 511 -12.81 -0.99 -18.56
CA TYR A 511 -11.57 -0.68 -17.87
C TYR A 511 -11.05 0.65 -18.38
N PHE A 512 -10.62 1.54 -17.50
CA PHE A 512 -10.11 2.87 -17.85
C PHE A 512 -8.61 3.02 -17.55
N ALA A 513 -7.96 3.88 -18.32
CA ALA A 513 -6.61 4.37 -18.08
C ALA A 513 -6.47 5.84 -18.48
N GLU A 514 -5.45 6.52 -17.95
CA GLU A 514 -5.00 7.85 -18.41
C GLU A 514 -6.13 8.89 -18.56
N PRO A 515 -6.91 9.17 -17.49
CA PRO A 515 -7.97 10.14 -17.58
C PRO A 515 -7.39 11.56 -17.69
N TYR A 516 -7.93 12.33 -18.63
CA TYR A 516 -7.63 13.73 -18.83
C TYR A 516 -8.93 14.54 -18.66
N PRO A 517 -9.12 15.20 -17.51
CA PRO A 517 -10.27 16.08 -17.30
C PRO A 517 -10.28 17.26 -18.28
N LEU A 518 -11.39 17.45 -18.99
CA LEU A 518 -11.59 18.58 -19.91
C LEU A 518 -12.20 19.77 -19.17
N ASN A 519 -13.16 19.49 -18.30
CA ASN A 519 -13.79 20.39 -17.34
C ASN A 519 -14.20 19.61 -16.07
N GLU A 520 -15.09 20.16 -15.26
CA GLU A 520 -15.56 19.54 -14.01
C GLU A 520 -16.51 18.34 -14.18
N GLU A 521 -17.08 18.15 -15.38
CA GLU A 521 -18.11 17.14 -15.66
C GLU A 521 -17.65 16.11 -16.72
N THR A 522 -16.57 16.36 -17.47
CA THR A 522 -16.21 15.61 -18.70
C THR A 522 -14.71 15.32 -18.83
N PHE A 523 -14.38 14.21 -19.50
CA PHE A 523 -13.04 13.65 -19.57
C PHE A 523 -12.74 13.07 -20.95
N LEU A 524 -11.46 13.12 -21.36
CA LEU A 524 -10.88 12.12 -22.27
C LEU A 524 -10.30 10.99 -21.42
N ALA A 525 -10.41 9.75 -21.89
CA ALA A 525 -9.74 8.62 -21.25
C ALA A 525 -9.42 7.53 -22.28
N VAL A 526 -8.54 6.62 -21.90
CA VAL A 526 -8.37 5.36 -22.62
C VAL A 526 -9.29 4.33 -21.99
N SER A 527 -10.02 3.57 -22.81
CA SER A 527 -10.92 2.51 -22.33
C SER A 527 -10.76 1.20 -23.09
N SER A 528 -10.86 0.09 -22.36
CA SER A 528 -10.95 -1.27 -22.90
C SER A 528 -12.33 -1.89 -22.54
N PRO A 529 -13.22 -2.12 -23.52
CA PRO A 529 -14.52 -2.76 -23.29
C PRO A 529 -14.42 -4.26 -22.95
N SER A 530 -13.42 -4.96 -23.50
CA SER A 530 -13.29 -6.44 -23.41
C SER A 530 -12.21 -6.90 -22.42
N GLY A 531 -11.88 -6.06 -21.43
CA GLY A 531 -10.91 -6.40 -20.39
C GLY A 531 -9.45 -6.38 -20.87
N ASN A 532 -8.64 -7.30 -20.34
CA ASN A 532 -7.17 -7.27 -20.48
C ASN A 532 -6.62 -7.88 -21.78
N GLN A 533 -7.47 -8.55 -22.56
CA GLN A 533 -7.13 -9.13 -23.86
C GLN A 533 -7.49 -8.20 -25.03
N GLY A 534 -8.13 -7.06 -24.74
CA GLY A 534 -8.78 -6.20 -25.71
C GLY A 534 -7.94 -5.04 -26.25
N VAL A 535 -8.49 -4.42 -27.29
CA VAL A 535 -7.96 -3.23 -27.96
C VAL A 535 -8.59 -2.00 -27.35
N THR A 536 -7.82 -0.92 -27.27
CA THR A 536 -8.25 0.29 -26.58
C THR A 536 -8.76 1.39 -27.48
N ASN A 537 -9.72 2.14 -26.95
CA ASN A 537 -10.24 3.33 -27.58
C ASN A 537 -9.89 4.55 -26.74
N VAL A 538 -9.62 5.68 -27.38
CA VAL A 538 -9.83 6.98 -26.73
C VAL A 538 -11.34 7.21 -26.69
N VAL A 539 -11.84 7.48 -25.48
CA VAL A 539 -13.25 7.74 -25.22
C VAL A 539 -13.41 9.13 -24.61
N TRP A 540 -14.52 9.78 -24.93
CA TRP A 540 -15.07 10.87 -24.14
C TRP A 540 -16.02 10.26 -23.10
N CYS A 541 -15.94 10.70 -21.86
CA CYS A 541 -16.92 10.30 -20.84
C CYS A 541 -17.29 11.46 -19.92
N ASP A 542 -18.41 11.30 -19.21
CA ASP A 542 -18.91 12.28 -18.26
C ASP A 542 -19.29 11.67 -16.91
N VAL A 543 -19.58 12.55 -15.95
CA VAL A 543 -20.06 12.17 -14.61
C VAL A 543 -21.46 11.56 -14.61
N TYR A 544 -22.17 11.50 -15.74
CA TYR A 544 -23.52 10.92 -15.85
C TYR A 544 -23.52 9.48 -16.35
N ASP A 545 -22.32 8.88 -16.44
CA ASP A 545 -22.01 7.52 -16.94
C ASP A 545 -22.01 7.38 -18.47
N ASN A 546 -22.05 8.49 -19.23
CA ASN A 546 -21.91 8.40 -20.67
C ASN A 546 -20.46 8.09 -21.06
N ILE A 547 -20.29 7.16 -22.00
CA ILE A 547 -18.99 6.82 -22.60
C ILE A 547 -19.17 6.80 -24.12
N VAL A 548 -18.44 7.64 -24.82
CA VAL A 548 -18.52 7.81 -26.28
C VAL A 548 -17.13 7.54 -26.88
N PRO A 549 -16.93 6.45 -27.62
CA PRO A 549 -15.66 6.20 -28.29
C PRO A 549 -15.41 7.23 -29.38
N LEU A 550 -14.23 7.85 -29.37
CA LEU A 550 -13.77 8.82 -30.39
C LEU A 550 -12.90 8.15 -31.45
N THR A 551 -12.21 7.08 -31.05
CA THR A 551 -11.46 6.19 -31.94
C THR A 551 -12.04 4.79 -31.87
N ALA A 552 -11.98 4.03 -32.96
CA ALA A 552 -12.28 2.61 -32.98
C ALA A 552 -11.19 1.89 -33.76
N SER A 553 -10.25 1.25 -33.07
CA SER A 553 -9.27 0.34 -33.69
C SER A 553 -9.27 -0.99 -32.95
N SER A 554 -8.95 -2.04 -33.68
CA SER A 554 -8.67 -3.38 -33.14
C SER A 554 -7.18 -3.76 -33.23
N TYR A 555 -6.38 -2.86 -33.77
CA TYR A 555 -4.99 -3.12 -34.10
C TYR A 555 -4.01 -2.23 -33.32
N PHE A 556 -4.39 -0.97 -33.15
CA PHE A 556 -3.57 0.02 -32.48
C PHE A 556 -3.94 0.15 -31.01
N ILE A 557 -2.92 0.29 -30.18
CA ILE A 557 -3.08 0.76 -28.81
C ILE A 557 -3.00 2.28 -28.83
N TYR A 558 -4.01 2.93 -28.27
CA TYR A 558 -4.03 4.37 -28.05
C TYR A 558 -3.71 4.67 -26.58
N ALA A 559 -2.87 5.67 -26.35
CA ALA A 559 -2.44 6.07 -25.02
C ALA A 559 -2.27 7.60 -24.91
N ASP A 560 -2.29 8.07 -23.68
CA ASP A 560 -2.01 9.46 -23.27
C ASP A 560 -2.80 10.53 -24.05
N PRO A 561 -4.14 10.42 -24.15
CA PRO A 561 -4.93 11.43 -24.83
C PRO A 561 -4.84 12.77 -24.07
N ALA A 562 -4.54 13.85 -24.79
CA ALA A 562 -4.49 15.19 -24.22
C ALA A 562 -5.05 16.23 -25.21
N PRO A 563 -5.87 17.19 -24.73
CA PRO A 563 -6.35 18.28 -25.58
C PRO A 563 -5.19 19.18 -26.01
N LEU A 564 -5.16 19.52 -27.30
CA LEU A 564 -4.10 20.35 -27.88
C LEU A 564 -4.59 21.80 -27.95
N ARG A 565 -4.44 22.52 -26.82
CA ARG A 565 -4.87 23.92 -26.72
C ARG A 565 -4.13 24.68 -25.62
N PRO A 566 -4.09 26.01 -25.68
CA PRO A 566 -3.65 26.83 -24.56
C PRO A 566 -4.47 26.55 -23.30
N ARG A 567 -3.80 26.52 -22.15
CA ARG A 567 -4.42 26.32 -20.83
C ARG A 567 -3.93 27.37 -19.84
N LYS A 568 -4.74 27.62 -18.81
CA LYS A 568 -4.37 28.57 -17.76
C LYS A 568 -3.10 28.08 -17.05
N LYS A 569 -2.08 28.92 -17.06
CA LYS A 569 -0.83 28.71 -16.36
C LYS A 569 -1.06 28.85 -14.83
N PRO A 570 -0.69 27.85 -14.00
CA PRO A 570 -0.74 27.97 -12.54
C PRO A 570 0.17 29.10 -12.02
N PRO A 571 -0.08 29.61 -10.81
CA PRO A 571 0.83 30.54 -10.14
C PRO A 571 2.24 29.97 -10.03
N VAL A 572 3.26 30.83 -10.18
CA VAL A 572 4.65 30.49 -9.86
C VAL A 572 4.82 30.63 -8.35
N LEU A 573 5.22 29.56 -7.67
CA LEU A 573 5.56 29.58 -6.25
C LEU A 573 7.05 29.92 -6.10
N HIS A 574 7.38 30.76 -5.12
CA HIS A 574 8.78 31.07 -4.80
C HIS A 574 9.46 29.88 -4.12
N ASP A 575 10.71 29.63 -4.52
CA ASP A 575 11.55 28.63 -3.86
C ASP A 575 11.77 29.00 -2.39
N ARG A 576 11.54 28.02 -1.51
CA ARG A 576 11.83 28.05 -0.07
C ARG A 576 13.20 27.44 0.25
N VAL A 577 13.76 26.70 -0.69
CA VAL A 577 15.06 26.03 -0.57
C VAL A 577 16.21 27.04 -0.58
N LYS A 578 17.20 26.81 0.29
CA LYS A 578 18.49 27.50 0.35
C LYS A 578 19.59 26.50 -0.02
N PRO A 579 20.00 26.41 -1.30
CA PRO A 579 20.85 25.33 -1.81
C PRO A 579 22.21 25.16 -1.10
N GLU A 580 22.72 26.23 -0.50
CA GLU A 580 23.96 26.24 0.27
C GLU A 580 23.83 25.56 1.64
N SER A 581 22.62 25.41 2.17
CA SER A 581 22.37 24.73 3.44
C SER A 581 22.57 23.22 3.33
N LYS A 582 22.98 22.58 4.43
CA LYS A 582 23.01 21.11 4.58
C LYS A 582 21.93 20.57 5.52
N THR A 583 21.18 21.48 6.14
CA THR A 583 20.19 21.17 7.16
C THR A 583 18.87 21.86 6.86
N ALA A 584 17.83 21.38 7.53
CA ALA A 584 16.50 21.97 7.59
C ALA A 584 16.07 22.12 9.06
N THR A 585 15.04 22.92 9.29
CA THR A 585 14.36 23.01 10.58
C THR A 585 13.09 22.18 10.54
N VAL A 586 12.89 21.32 11.53
CA VAL A 586 11.62 20.61 11.74
C VAL A 586 10.91 21.25 12.92
N TYR A 587 9.64 21.58 12.73
CA TYR A 587 8.77 22.21 13.72
C TYR A 587 7.49 21.39 13.89
N ILE A 588 7.16 21.03 15.14
CA ILE A 588 5.97 20.28 15.49
C ILE A 588 5.20 21.10 16.52
N SER A 589 3.94 21.41 16.21
CA SER A 589 3.13 22.28 17.08
C SER A 589 2.74 21.59 18.38
N ASP A 590 2.26 20.35 18.32
CA ASP A 590 1.87 19.56 19.48
C ASP A 590 1.86 18.06 19.11
N VAL A 591 2.83 17.28 19.61
CA VAL A 591 2.91 15.82 19.34
C VAL A 591 1.63 15.07 19.73
N TYR A 592 0.83 15.60 20.65
CA TYR A 592 -0.41 14.98 21.10
C TYR A 592 -1.59 15.20 20.15
N ARG A 593 -1.44 16.03 19.12
CA ARG A 593 -2.48 16.22 18.11
C ARG A 593 -2.34 15.16 17.01
N GLY A 594 -3.40 14.38 16.81
CA GLY A 594 -3.45 13.36 15.76
C GLY A 594 -3.68 11.97 16.34
N ARG A 595 -4.00 11.03 15.45
CA ARG A 595 -4.48 9.70 15.88
C ARG A 595 -3.40 8.84 16.53
N ALA A 596 -2.12 9.05 16.18
CA ALA A 596 -1.02 8.23 16.68
C ALA A 596 -0.72 8.47 18.17
N MET A 597 -1.22 9.56 18.75
CA MET A 597 -1.03 9.93 20.16
C MET A 597 -2.38 10.12 20.90
N ALA A 598 -3.49 9.69 20.30
CA ALA A 598 -4.83 9.86 20.86
C ALA A 598 -4.97 9.10 22.19
N GLY A 599 -5.34 9.79 23.27
CA GLY A 599 -5.49 9.20 24.60
C GLY A 599 -4.21 9.15 25.45
N VAL A 600 -3.04 9.48 24.87
CA VAL A 600 -1.79 9.61 25.64
C VAL A 600 -1.82 10.91 26.45
N PRO A 601 -1.62 10.90 27.78
CA PRO A 601 -1.61 12.11 28.59
C PRO A 601 -0.47 13.07 28.23
N LYS A 602 -0.73 14.37 28.29
CA LYS A 602 0.30 15.40 28.10
C LYS A 602 1.43 15.26 29.11
N GLY A 603 2.68 15.40 28.68
CA GLY A 603 3.88 15.20 29.51
C GLY A 603 4.44 13.77 29.50
N GLU A 604 3.72 12.76 29.00
CA GLU A 604 4.31 11.42 28.78
C GLU A 604 5.42 11.44 27.71
N ALA A 605 5.28 12.25 26.66
CA ALA A 605 6.24 12.40 25.59
C ALA A 605 7.34 13.37 26.02
N THR A 606 8.58 12.90 26.08
CA THR A 606 9.73 13.67 26.58
C THR A 606 10.73 14.01 25.47
N SER A 607 10.82 13.15 24.45
CA SER A 607 11.76 13.31 23.35
C SER A 607 11.28 12.61 22.08
N LEU A 608 11.90 12.93 20.96
CA LEU A 608 11.73 12.24 19.70
C LEU A 608 13.03 11.52 19.34
N ARG A 609 12.98 10.24 19.02
CA ARG A 609 14.09 9.53 18.37
C ARG A 609 14.10 9.91 16.89
N VAL A 610 15.26 10.32 16.39
CA VAL A 610 15.46 10.66 14.97
C VAL A 610 16.38 9.62 14.35
N PHE A 611 15.92 8.97 13.28
CA PHE A 611 16.72 8.03 12.50
C PHE A 611 16.38 8.12 11.02
N MET A 612 17.28 7.68 10.16
CA MET A 612 17.09 7.57 8.73
C MET A 612 16.88 6.11 8.33
N SER A 613 16.01 5.87 7.35
CA SER A 613 15.93 4.58 6.69
C SER A 613 16.93 4.53 5.53
N GLU A 614 17.84 3.57 5.61
CA GLU A 614 18.90 3.33 4.64
C GLU A 614 18.46 2.28 3.62
N TYR A 615 17.88 2.76 2.53
CA TYR A 615 17.17 1.95 1.54
C TYR A 615 18.01 0.96 0.76
N SER A 616 17.40 -0.17 0.37
CA SER A 616 17.98 -1.26 -0.41
C SER A 616 18.55 -0.77 -1.74
N PRO A 617 19.84 -1.01 -2.03
CA PRO A 617 20.36 -0.86 -3.38
C PRO A 617 19.73 -1.89 -4.35
N ARG A 618 19.98 -1.71 -5.64
CA ARG A 618 19.52 -2.66 -6.68
C ARG A 618 20.09 -4.07 -6.41
N ASN A 619 19.25 -5.08 -6.61
CA ASN A 619 19.54 -6.51 -6.48
C ASN A 619 19.89 -7.01 -5.08
N THR A 620 19.50 -6.31 -4.01
CA THR A 620 19.78 -6.72 -2.61
C THR A 620 18.54 -6.82 -1.73
N GLY A 621 17.36 -6.53 -2.28
CA GLY A 621 16.11 -6.51 -1.52
C GLY A 621 15.69 -7.90 -1.05
N SER A 622 14.95 -7.99 0.06
CA SER A 622 14.27 -9.22 0.49
C SER A 622 13.25 -8.88 1.58
N HIS A 623 12.19 -9.69 1.68
CA HIS A 623 11.19 -9.61 2.75
C HIS A 623 11.78 -9.78 4.15
N TYR A 624 12.90 -10.49 4.26
CA TYR A 624 13.58 -10.76 5.52
C TYR A 624 15.00 -10.22 5.50
N ALA A 625 15.26 -9.21 4.67
CA ALA A 625 16.61 -8.68 4.48
C ALA A 625 17.23 -8.28 5.82
N MET A 626 16.47 -7.59 6.68
CA MET A 626 17.01 -7.05 7.94
C MET A 626 17.00 -8.06 9.08
N GLY A 627 16.16 -9.09 9.03
CA GLY A 627 15.93 -10.06 10.09
C GLY A 627 14.57 -10.74 9.92
N MET A 628 14.28 -11.78 10.70
CA MET A 628 12.99 -12.47 10.65
C MET A 628 11.88 -11.55 11.18
N GLU A 629 10.79 -11.37 10.43
CA GLU A 629 9.69 -10.42 10.73
C GLU A 629 10.19 -9.05 11.22
N SER A 630 11.32 -8.60 10.67
CA SER A 630 11.82 -7.24 10.85
C SER A 630 11.42 -6.37 9.67
N ASN A 631 11.61 -5.06 9.77
CA ASN A 631 11.27 -4.13 8.69
C ASN A 631 12.20 -4.27 7.49
N TRP A 632 11.82 -3.62 6.39
CA TRP A 632 12.47 -3.74 5.08
C TRP A 632 13.85 -3.06 4.98
N ASP A 633 14.11 -2.08 5.85
CA ASP A 633 15.18 -1.10 5.65
C ASP A 633 16.20 -1.08 6.81
N LEU A 634 17.47 -0.85 6.48
CA LEU A 634 18.51 -0.58 7.48
C LEU A 634 18.20 0.73 8.23
N LYS A 635 18.50 0.79 9.52
CA LYS A 635 18.24 1.98 10.34
C LYS A 635 19.53 2.68 10.70
N VAL A 636 19.62 3.98 10.39
CA VAL A 636 20.74 4.85 10.80
C VAL A 636 20.26 5.75 11.92
N LEU A 637 20.70 5.48 13.15
CA LEU A 637 20.26 6.21 14.33
C LEU A 637 21.09 7.48 14.50
N TYR A 638 20.44 8.64 14.47
CA TYR A 638 21.09 9.93 14.73
C TYR A 638 21.09 10.25 16.22
N GLY A 639 19.94 10.13 16.87
CA GLY A 639 19.83 10.41 18.30
C GLY A 639 18.45 10.89 18.72
N THR A 640 18.40 11.77 19.72
CA THR A 640 17.14 12.30 20.25
C THR A 640 17.09 13.83 20.27
N VAL A 641 15.88 14.37 20.22
CA VAL A 641 15.57 15.80 20.38
C VAL A 641 14.48 15.98 21.43
N PRO A 642 14.48 17.06 22.22
CA PRO A 642 13.50 17.24 23.30
C PRO A 642 12.10 17.57 22.78
N VAL A 643 11.08 17.13 23.52
CA VAL A 643 9.70 17.58 23.41
C VAL A 643 9.42 18.51 24.59
N ASN A 644 8.86 19.70 24.32
CA ASN A 644 8.50 20.65 25.37
C ASN A 644 7.30 20.13 26.19
N PRO A 645 7.12 20.60 27.45
CA PRO A 645 5.97 20.24 28.27
C PRO A 645 4.59 20.50 27.64
N ASP A 646 4.48 21.46 26.72
CA ASP A 646 3.23 21.74 26.00
C ASP A 646 2.95 20.77 24.83
N GLY A 647 3.91 19.90 24.50
CA GLY A 647 3.90 18.95 23.40
C GLY A 647 4.63 19.43 22.15
N SER A 648 5.11 20.68 22.11
CA SER A 648 5.77 21.24 20.92
C SER A 648 7.24 20.82 20.80
N ALA A 649 7.77 20.74 19.59
CA ALA A 649 9.18 20.44 19.34
C ALA A 649 9.73 21.26 18.17
N ILE A 650 10.99 21.67 18.26
CA ILE A 650 11.71 22.32 17.15
C ILE A 650 13.18 21.88 17.16
N PHE A 651 13.68 21.42 16.01
CA PHE A 651 15.04 20.91 15.90
C PHE A 651 15.63 21.05 14.50
N THR A 652 16.95 21.04 14.43
CA THR A 652 17.71 21.01 13.17
C THR A 652 17.91 19.56 12.73
N ALA A 653 17.59 19.27 11.48
CA ALA A 653 17.70 17.95 10.88
C ALA A 653 18.55 17.98 9.60
N PRO A 654 19.21 16.87 9.21
CA PRO A 654 19.89 16.79 7.92
C PRO A 654 18.87 16.92 6.78
N ALA A 655 19.20 17.71 5.77
CA ALA A 655 18.37 17.86 4.58
C ALA A 655 18.61 16.71 3.58
N ASN A 656 17.68 16.53 2.64
CA ASN A 656 17.80 15.60 1.50
C ASN A 656 17.94 14.12 1.89
N GLN A 657 17.30 13.71 2.98
CA GLN A 657 17.34 12.34 3.49
C GLN A 657 15.96 11.93 4.04
N PRO A 658 15.60 10.63 3.94
CA PRO A 658 14.35 10.09 4.47
C PRO A 658 14.45 9.87 6.00
N LEU A 659 13.91 10.81 6.78
CA LEU A 659 13.94 10.77 8.24
C LEU A 659 12.62 10.23 8.81
N THR A 660 12.74 9.49 9.90
CA THR A 660 11.63 8.91 10.65
C THR A 660 11.74 9.33 12.12
N LEU A 661 10.57 9.46 12.78
CA LEU A 661 10.46 9.83 14.19
C LEU A 661 9.79 8.73 15.01
N GLN A 662 10.25 8.54 16.24
CA GLN A 662 9.50 7.84 17.27
C GLN A 662 9.30 8.78 18.46
N VAL A 663 8.06 8.90 18.94
CA VAL A 663 7.76 9.67 20.16
C VAL A 663 8.15 8.81 21.35
N LEU A 664 9.01 9.31 22.23
CA LEU A 664 9.54 8.55 23.36
C LEU A 664 8.97 9.02 24.70
N ASP A 665 8.77 8.07 25.61
CA ASP A 665 8.47 8.35 27.00
C ASP A 665 9.73 8.74 27.81
N GLY A 666 9.57 8.94 29.13
CA GLY A 666 10.68 9.27 30.03
C GLY A 666 11.72 8.17 30.23
N GLU A 667 11.42 6.92 29.87
CA GLU A 667 12.35 5.78 29.91
C GLU A 667 12.97 5.47 28.52
N GLY A 668 12.66 6.29 27.51
CA GLY A 668 13.19 6.14 26.15
C GLY A 668 12.48 5.09 25.30
N ARG A 669 11.27 4.65 25.67
CA ARG A 669 10.44 3.68 24.95
C ARG A 669 9.50 4.39 23.97
N ALA A 670 9.27 3.81 22.80
CA ALA A 670 8.44 4.44 21.78
C ALA A 670 6.93 4.36 22.10
N LEU A 671 6.32 5.51 22.41
CA LEU A 671 4.87 5.70 22.56
C LEU A 671 4.14 5.59 21.22
N ALA A 672 4.75 6.09 20.15
CA ALA A 672 4.22 6.07 18.80
C ALA A 672 5.34 5.92 17.77
N LEU A 673 5.04 5.22 16.70
CA LEU A 673 5.95 4.93 15.60
C LEU A 673 5.47 5.69 14.35
N MET A 674 6.33 6.52 13.76
CA MET A 674 6.08 7.02 12.41
C MET A 674 6.31 5.88 11.42
N ARG A 675 5.22 5.31 10.90
CA ARG A 675 5.26 4.21 9.92
C ARG A 675 5.30 4.72 8.48
N SER A 676 6.28 5.58 8.23
CA SER A 676 6.65 6.21 6.96
C SER A 676 7.92 7.05 7.21
N TRP A 677 8.23 7.99 6.34
CA TRP A 677 9.32 8.96 6.48
C TRP A 677 8.90 10.33 5.94
N PHE A 678 9.62 11.36 6.35
CA PHE A 678 9.58 12.69 5.73
C PHE A 678 10.94 13.04 5.15
N SER A 679 10.96 13.95 4.18
CA SER A 679 12.18 14.59 3.69
C SER A 679 12.04 16.09 3.88
N ALA A 680 13.10 16.74 4.35
CA ALA A 680 13.18 18.19 4.39
C ALA A 680 14.25 18.68 3.41
N MET A 681 13.95 19.73 2.67
CA MET A 681 14.86 20.34 1.71
C MET A 681 15.85 21.30 2.38
N PRO A 682 16.99 21.62 1.75
CA PRO A 682 17.99 22.54 2.31
C PRO A 682 17.39 23.88 2.72
N GLY A 683 17.55 24.27 3.99
CA GLY A 683 17.07 25.54 4.54
C GLY A 683 15.56 25.64 4.74
N GLU A 684 14.81 24.58 4.46
CA GLU A 684 13.37 24.51 4.69
C GLU A 684 13.05 24.58 6.18
N THR A 685 11.91 25.19 6.53
CA THR A 685 11.25 24.94 7.81
C THR A 685 10.04 24.06 7.56
N LEU A 686 10.21 22.75 7.78
CA LEU A 686 9.15 21.76 7.64
C LEU A 686 8.30 21.78 8.91
N SER A 687 6.98 21.87 8.75
CA SER A 687 6.03 22.03 9.85
C SER A 687 4.89 21.03 9.80
N CYS A 688 4.58 20.41 10.94
CA CYS A 688 3.36 19.64 11.18
C CYS A 688 2.62 20.10 12.45
N ILE A 689 1.33 19.80 12.50
CA ILE A 689 0.47 20.14 13.65
C ILE A 689 0.72 19.14 14.78
N GLY A 690 0.87 17.85 14.47
CA GLY A 690 1.17 16.84 15.46
C GLY A 690 1.53 15.49 14.85
N CYS A 691 1.29 14.40 15.57
CA CYS A 691 1.62 13.06 15.14
C CYS A 691 0.43 12.41 14.41
N HIS A 692 0.50 12.40 13.08
CA HIS A 692 -0.51 11.80 12.20
C HIS A 692 -1.86 12.54 12.27
N GLU A 693 -1.82 13.88 12.25
CA GLU A 693 -2.98 14.75 12.13
C GLU A 693 -3.72 14.55 10.79
N ARG A 694 -4.94 15.08 10.70
CA ARG A 694 -5.58 15.24 9.38
C ARG A 694 -5.10 16.55 8.76
N GLN A 695 -4.82 16.57 7.46
CA GLN A 695 -4.35 17.77 6.72
C GLN A 695 -5.34 18.95 6.73
N ASN A 696 -6.62 18.71 7.02
CA ASN A 696 -7.63 19.74 7.18
C ASN A 696 -7.69 20.32 8.61
N TYR A 697 -6.82 19.88 9.52
CA TYR A 697 -6.74 20.46 10.86
C TYR A 697 -6.16 21.86 10.79
N ALA A 698 -6.77 22.78 11.54
CA ALA A 698 -6.17 24.08 11.79
C ALA A 698 -5.03 23.94 12.81
N PRO A 699 -3.89 24.62 12.60
CA PRO A 699 -2.85 24.70 13.61
C PRO A 699 -3.39 25.38 14.88
N PRO A 700 -2.78 25.15 16.06
CA PRO A 700 -3.16 25.86 17.27
C PRO A 700 -3.09 27.38 17.08
N ALA A 701 -4.13 28.09 17.53
CA ALA A 701 -4.19 29.56 17.42
C ALA A 701 -3.20 30.29 18.36
N LYS A 702 -2.60 29.59 19.33
CA LYS A 702 -1.67 30.14 20.31
C LYS A 702 -0.23 29.75 19.96
N ALA A 703 0.69 30.70 20.11
CA ALA A 703 2.12 30.43 20.03
C ALA A 703 2.53 29.40 21.09
N VAL A 704 3.16 28.31 20.65
CA VAL A 704 3.69 27.23 21.51
C VAL A 704 5.14 27.50 21.89
N MET A 705 5.68 26.80 22.89
CA MET A 705 7.04 26.99 23.38
C MET A 705 8.08 26.91 22.26
N ALA A 706 7.97 25.92 21.38
CA ALA A 706 8.85 25.73 20.23
C ALA A 706 8.92 26.96 19.31
N SER A 707 7.83 27.74 19.17
CA SER A 707 7.81 28.93 18.30
C SER A 707 8.71 30.08 18.77
N ARG A 708 9.18 30.02 20.03
CA ARG A 708 10.04 31.03 20.66
C ARG A 708 11.45 30.51 20.94
N GLN A 709 11.74 29.28 20.53
CA GLN A 709 13.02 28.61 20.78
C GLN A 709 13.88 28.60 19.52
N LYS A 710 15.20 28.55 19.71
CA LYS A 710 16.10 28.15 18.64
C LYS A 710 15.94 26.64 18.39
N PRO A 711 16.02 26.16 17.14
CA PRO A 711 15.99 24.73 16.87
C PRO A 711 17.07 23.98 17.64
N ALA A 712 16.69 22.94 18.39
CA ALA A 712 17.64 22.09 19.09
C ALA A 712 18.52 21.30 18.11
N ALA A 713 19.77 21.03 18.50
CA ALA A 713 20.59 20.04 17.80
C ALA A 713 20.15 18.62 18.21
N ILE A 714 20.36 17.64 17.33
CA ILE A 714 20.16 16.23 17.68
C ILE A 714 21.24 15.82 18.68
N THR A 715 20.82 15.32 19.85
CA THR A 715 21.74 14.76 20.84
C THR A 715 22.12 13.35 20.40
N PRO A 716 23.42 13.07 20.13
CA PRO A 716 23.83 11.76 19.61
C PRO A 716 23.52 10.61 20.58
N TRP A 717 23.14 9.45 20.05
CA TRP A 717 22.82 8.27 20.85
C TRP A 717 24.06 7.38 21.08
N TYR A 718 24.66 7.53 22.27
CA TYR A 718 25.82 6.78 22.75
C TYR A 718 26.96 6.71 21.72
N GLY A 719 27.29 7.83 21.08
CA GLY A 719 28.33 7.93 20.06
C GLY A 719 27.85 8.59 18.75
N PRO A 720 28.68 8.57 17.69
CA PRO A 720 28.30 9.14 16.40
C PRO A 720 27.14 8.37 15.76
N ALA A 721 26.44 9.03 14.84
CA ALA A 721 25.36 8.45 14.06
C ALA A 721 25.86 7.21 13.30
N ARG A 722 25.11 6.12 13.35
CA ARG A 722 25.54 4.82 12.79
C ARG A 722 24.38 3.89 12.48
N THR A 723 24.65 2.87 11.67
CA THR A 723 23.71 1.78 11.40
C THR A 723 23.44 0.95 12.66
N PHE A 724 22.18 0.76 13.02
CA PHE A 724 21.75 -0.07 14.15
C PHE A 724 21.72 -1.55 13.74
N SER A 725 22.29 -2.45 14.55
CA SER A 725 22.31 -3.89 14.27
C SER A 725 22.35 -4.72 15.55
N PHE A 726 21.87 -5.96 15.48
CA PHE A 726 21.94 -6.88 16.62
C PHE A 726 23.39 -7.10 17.08
N MET A 727 24.32 -7.29 16.14
CA MET A 727 25.72 -7.59 16.47
C MET A 727 26.45 -6.42 17.15
N ASN A 728 26.11 -5.18 16.83
CA ASN A 728 26.76 -4.01 17.40
C ASN A 728 26.08 -3.50 18.68
N GLU A 729 24.75 -3.69 18.78
CA GLU A 729 23.94 -3.00 19.79
C GLU A 729 23.38 -3.98 20.83
N VAL A 730 23.08 -5.22 20.46
CA VAL A 730 22.39 -6.20 21.34
C VAL A 730 23.32 -7.29 21.83
N GLN A 731 24.10 -7.92 20.96
CA GLN A 731 25.03 -8.98 21.36
C GLN A 731 26.01 -8.53 22.46
N PRO A 732 26.57 -7.30 22.46
CA PRO A 732 27.42 -6.84 23.55
C PRO A 732 26.70 -6.74 24.90
N VAL A 733 25.38 -6.54 24.92
CA VAL A 733 24.56 -6.58 26.14
C VAL A 733 24.43 -8.03 26.62
N LEU A 734 24.13 -8.96 25.72
CA LEU A 734 24.04 -10.39 26.05
C LEU A 734 25.37 -10.94 26.57
N ASP A 735 26.48 -10.55 25.96
CA ASP A 735 27.83 -10.97 26.35
C ASP A 735 28.19 -10.55 27.78
N ARG A 736 27.69 -9.39 28.24
CA ARG A 736 27.97 -8.88 29.58
C ARG A 736 27.05 -9.48 30.65
N HIS A 737 25.80 -9.76 30.31
CA HIS A 737 24.76 -10.02 31.31
C HIS A 737 24.09 -11.39 31.21
N CYS A 738 24.12 -12.05 30.06
CA CYS A 738 23.28 -13.22 29.78
C CYS A 738 24.08 -14.49 29.49
N VAL A 739 25.17 -14.40 28.72
CA VAL A 739 25.89 -15.60 28.21
C VAL A 739 26.44 -16.51 29.31
N ARG A 740 26.67 -16.01 30.53
CA ARG A 740 27.10 -16.83 31.68
C ARG A 740 26.15 -18.02 31.95
N CYS A 741 24.84 -17.80 31.77
CA CYS A 741 23.84 -18.83 31.94
C CYS A 741 23.36 -19.39 30.59
N HIS A 742 23.45 -18.61 29.52
CA HIS A 742 22.95 -18.92 28.18
C HIS A 742 24.05 -19.36 27.21
N THR A 743 24.78 -20.43 27.56
CA THR A 743 25.81 -21.04 26.69
C THR A 743 25.26 -22.21 25.88
N ALA A 744 26.03 -22.64 24.86
CA ALA A 744 25.75 -23.85 24.11
C ALA A 744 25.72 -25.12 24.99
N GLU A 745 26.56 -25.23 26.03
CA GLU A 745 26.52 -26.38 26.93
C GLU A 745 25.28 -26.36 27.84
N ASN A 746 24.87 -25.18 28.31
CA ASN A 746 23.68 -25.04 29.14
C ASN A 746 22.38 -25.25 28.37
N LYS A 747 22.38 -25.09 27.04
CA LYS A 747 21.25 -25.46 26.18
C LYS A 747 20.83 -26.92 26.36
N ALA A 748 21.78 -27.81 26.67
CA ALA A 748 21.49 -29.22 26.95
C ALA A 748 20.71 -29.41 28.28
N ARG A 749 20.68 -28.40 29.15
CA ARG A 749 19.85 -28.36 30.37
C ARG A 749 18.48 -27.77 30.03
N ALA A 750 17.55 -28.63 29.60
CA ALA A 750 16.09 -28.44 29.66
C ALA A 750 15.55 -27.01 29.41
N GLY A 751 15.77 -26.45 28.22
CA GLY A 751 15.00 -25.30 27.73
C GLY A 751 15.63 -23.91 27.94
N VAL A 752 16.93 -23.82 28.27
CA VAL A 752 17.67 -22.55 28.29
C VAL A 752 18.15 -22.18 26.87
N PRO A 753 17.81 -21.00 26.32
CA PRO A 753 18.29 -20.58 25.00
C PRO A 753 19.79 -20.29 25.00
N ASP A 754 20.45 -20.53 23.87
CA ASP A 754 21.88 -20.26 23.66
C ASP A 754 22.07 -18.87 23.04
N PHE A 755 22.77 -17.99 23.75
CA PHE A 755 23.08 -16.63 23.32
C PHE A 755 24.59 -16.41 23.06
N MET A 756 25.40 -17.47 23.20
CA MET A 756 26.85 -17.42 23.00
C MET A 756 27.23 -17.73 21.55
N THR A 757 26.52 -18.66 20.91
CA THR A 757 26.79 -19.13 19.55
C THR A 757 26.41 -18.06 18.51
N LEU A 758 27.38 -17.65 17.69
CA LEU A 758 27.24 -16.53 16.73
C LEU A 758 27.12 -16.99 15.28
N GLU A 759 27.26 -18.28 15.04
CA GLU A 759 27.16 -18.91 13.73
C GLU A 759 25.77 -18.68 13.11
N ALA A 760 25.76 -18.50 11.79
CA ALA A 760 24.52 -18.40 11.05
C ALA A 760 23.74 -19.73 11.12
N VAL A 761 22.42 -19.63 11.27
CA VAL A 761 21.56 -20.80 11.32
C VAL A 761 21.32 -21.35 9.92
N LYS A 762 21.81 -22.57 9.65
CA LYS A 762 21.63 -23.23 8.35
C LYS A 762 20.14 -23.41 8.02
N GLY A 763 19.76 -23.03 6.80
CA GLY A 763 18.38 -23.17 6.29
C GLY A 763 17.40 -22.11 6.80
N ALA A 764 17.86 -21.14 7.59
CA ALA A 764 17.02 -20.02 8.01
C ALA A 764 16.66 -19.10 6.83
N PRO A 765 15.43 -18.59 6.74
CA PRO A 765 14.99 -17.73 5.63
C PRO A 765 15.46 -16.27 5.77
N ALA A 766 16.02 -15.90 6.93
CA ALA A 766 16.49 -14.56 7.26
C ALA A 766 17.92 -14.63 7.84
N PRO A 767 18.73 -13.55 7.74
CA PRO A 767 20.03 -13.50 8.39
C PRO A 767 19.86 -13.48 9.91
N GLY A 768 20.77 -14.15 10.62
CA GLY A 768 20.75 -14.21 12.07
C GLY A 768 21.72 -15.24 12.63
N SER A 769 22.39 -14.89 13.73
CA SER A 769 23.14 -15.85 14.55
C SER A 769 22.21 -16.76 15.35
N VAL A 770 22.73 -17.87 15.88
CA VAL A 770 21.99 -18.70 16.85
C VAL A 770 21.44 -17.86 18.02
N ALA A 771 22.24 -16.92 18.55
CA ALA A 771 21.81 -15.98 19.58
C ALA A 771 20.58 -15.15 19.17
N TYR A 772 20.59 -14.56 17.96
CA TYR A 772 19.46 -13.78 17.44
C TYR A 772 18.20 -14.64 17.34
N TRP A 773 18.31 -15.81 16.71
CA TRP A 773 17.19 -16.76 16.51
C TRP A 773 16.58 -17.29 17.81
N ASN A 774 17.32 -17.25 18.91
CA ASN A 774 16.82 -17.63 20.23
C ASN A 774 16.23 -16.45 21.02
N LEU A 775 16.55 -15.20 20.67
CA LEU A 775 16.11 -14.01 21.41
C LEU A 775 14.94 -13.27 20.76
N HIS A 776 14.97 -13.08 19.43
CA HIS A 776 13.91 -12.33 18.73
C HIS A 776 12.48 -12.87 18.95
N PRO A 777 12.25 -14.18 19.22
CA PRO A 777 10.92 -14.70 19.54
C PRO A 777 10.22 -14.01 20.72
N TYR A 778 10.98 -13.47 21.66
CA TYR A 778 10.45 -12.82 22.86
C TYR A 778 10.09 -11.35 22.66
N VAL A 779 10.21 -10.84 21.43
CA VAL A 779 9.87 -9.47 21.05
C VAL A 779 8.52 -9.46 20.35
N ARG A 780 7.57 -8.72 20.92
CA ARG A 780 6.30 -8.39 20.26
C ARG A 780 6.53 -7.15 19.40
N ARG A 781 6.25 -7.28 18.11
CA ARG A 781 6.56 -6.27 17.09
C ARG A 781 5.56 -6.34 15.95
N ASN A 782 5.49 -5.24 15.21
CA ASN A 782 4.79 -5.23 13.95
C ASN A 782 5.66 -5.94 12.90
N GLY A 783 5.14 -6.96 12.23
CA GLY A 783 5.82 -7.54 11.08
C GLY A 783 5.89 -6.54 9.91
N PRO A 784 6.72 -6.79 8.88
CA PRO A 784 6.77 -5.96 7.67
C PRO A 784 5.43 -5.81 6.95
N GLU A 785 4.43 -6.61 7.32
CA GLU A 785 3.13 -6.75 6.64
C GLU A 785 1.95 -6.58 7.58
N GLY A 786 2.19 -6.18 8.82
CA GLY A 786 1.11 -5.95 9.78
C GLY A 786 0.28 -4.71 9.44
N ASN A 787 -0.86 -4.60 10.11
CA ASN A 787 -1.96 -3.69 9.79
C ASN A 787 -1.51 -2.33 9.23
N TYR A 788 -1.86 -1.98 7.99
CA TYR A 788 -1.51 -0.69 7.36
C TYR A 788 -2.31 0.49 7.92
N LEU A 789 -3.41 0.24 8.62
CA LEU A 789 -4.18 1.28 9.29
C LEU A 789 -3.41 1.83 10.51
N GLY A 790 -3.98 2.89 11.08
CA GLY A 790 -3.33 3.66 12.11
C GLY A 790 -3.34 2.82 13.36
N LEU A 791 -2.16 2.50 13.88
CA LEU A 791 -2.06 1.73 15.11
C LEU A 791 -2.50 2.61 16.29
N ALA A 792 -3.12 1.97 17.28
CA ALA A 792 -3.30 2.62 18.57
C ALA A 792 -1.92 3.04 19.12
N PRO A 793 -1.84 4.17 19.86
CA PRO A 793 -0.64 4.49 20.61
C PRO A 793 -0.26 3.28 21.47
N THR A 794 1.04 3.03 21.61
CA THR A 794 1.55 1.91 22.41
C THR A 794 1.13 0.50 21.95
N GLU A 795 0.55 0.33 20.76
CA GLU A 795 0.11 -0.98 20.27
C GLU A 795 1.24 -2.01 20.27
N PHE A 796 2.48 -1.65 19.98
CA PHE A 796 3.69 -2.51 20.08
C PHE A 796 4.72 -1.98 21.07
N PHE A 797 4.25 -1.40 22.18
CA PHE A 797 5.14 -0.82 23.18
C PHE A 797 6.08 -1.88 23.78
N ALA A 798 7.33 -1.51 24.05
CA ALA A 798 8.37 -2.44 24.47
C ALA A 798 7.97 -3.32 25.68
N ASP A 799 7.21 -2.79 26.64
CA ASP A 799 6.77 -3.55 27.81
C ASP A 799 5.63 -4.57 27.57
N THR A 800 5.13 -4.65 26.34
CA THR A 800 4.25 -5.73 25.88
C THR A 800 5.03 -6.93 25.34
N SER A 801 6.34 -6.77 25.14
CA SER A 801 7.24 -7.87 24.79
C SER A 801 7.57 -8.71 26.01
N GLU A 802 7.54 -10.03 25.86
CA GLU A 802 7.91 -10.95 26.93
C GLU A 802 9.33 -10.70 27.45
N LEU A 803 10.27 -10.38 26.55
CA LEU A 803 11.64 -10.08 26.90
C LEU A 803 11.74 -8.95 27.93
N TYR A 804 11.01 -7.85 27.69
CA TYR A 804 11.01 -6.70 28.60
C TYR A 804 10.42 -7.08 29.96
N GLN A 805 9.27 -7.77 29.95
CA GLN A 805 8.58 -8.15 31.19
C GLN A 805 9.43 -9.09 32.04
N LEU A 806 10.06 -10.10 31.43
CA LEU A 806 10.96 -11.03 32.12
C LEU A 806 12.10 -10.30 32.82
N LEU A 807 12.76 -9.39 32.11
CA LEU A 807 13.91 -8.66 32.64
C LEU A 807 13.50 -7.66 33.73
N LYS A 808 12.40 -6.91 33.52
CA LYS A 808 11.94 -5.88 34.45
C LYS A 808 11.26 -6.46 35.70
N LYS A 809 10.60 -7.64 35.61
CA LYS A 809 10.08 -8.38 36.77
C LYS A 809 11.20 -9.03 37.61
N GLY A 810 12.37 -9.19 37.01
CA GLY A 810 13.57 -9.78 37.59
C GLY A 810 13.88 -11.16 37.00
N HIS A 811 15.12 -11.33 36.54
CA HIS A 811 15.60 -12.57 35.94
C HIS A 811 16.92 -13.02 36.58
N HIS A 812 16.85 -13.95 37.54
CA HIS A 812 18.02 -14.54 38.22
C HIS A 812 19.07 -13.52 38.74
N GLY A 813 18.60 -12.38 39.27
CA GLY A 813 19.47 -11.35 39.84
C GLY A 813 20.28 -10.55 38.80
N VAL A 814 19.92 -10.61 37.52
CA VAL A 814 20.53 -9.78 36.48
C VAL A 814 20.05 -8.34 36.62
N GLU A 815 20.99 -7.41 36.81
CA GLU A 815 20.77 -5.96 36.76
C GLU A 815 21.64 -5.35 35.66
N MET A 816 21.14 -4.32 34.99
CA MET A 816 21.82 -3.69 33.86
C MET A 816 21.78 -2.16 33.95
N PRO A 817 22.85 -1.46 33.53
CA PRO A 817 22.86 -0.01 33.47
C PRO A 817 21.86 0.51 32.41
N GLN A 818 21.45 1.77 32.54
CA GLN A 818 20.43 2.39 31.67
C GLN A 818 20.80 2.34 30.18
N GLU A 819 22.09 2.44 29.85
CA GLU A 819 22.54 2.37 28.45
C GLU A 819 22.20 1.01 27.81
N ASP A 820 22.41 -0.08 28.54
CA ASP A 820 22.11 -1.44 28.05
C ASP A 820 20.61 -1.67 27.91
N TRP A 821 19.83 -1.16 28.87
CA TRP A 821 18.38 -1.11 28.76
C TRP A 821 17.94 -0.37 27.51
N ASN A 822 18.52 0.80 27.26
CA ASN A 822 18.18 1.62 26.09
C ASN A 822 18.54 0.92 24.78
N ARG A 823 19.62 0.12 24.73
CA ARG A 823 19.97 -0.69 23.55
C ARG A 823 18.94 -1.78 23.28
N LEU A 824 18.51 -2.53 24.32
CA LEU A 824 17.47 -3.55 24.17
C LEU A 824 16.10 -2.94 23.81
N VAL A 825 15.71 -1.85 24.47
CA VAL A 825 14.46 -1.13 24.18
C VAL A 825 14.47 -0.58 22.75
N THR A 826 15.56 0.06 22.33
CA THR A 826 15.67 0.60 20.96
C THR A 826 15.62 -0.54 19.93
N TRP A 827 16.23 -1.69 20.21
CA TRP A 827 16.13 -2.86 19.32
C TRP A 827 14.69 -3.37 19.19
N MET A 828 13.93 -3.43 20.28
CA MET A 828 12.50 -3.79 20.25
C MET A 828 11.68 -2.74 19.48
N ASP A 829 11.86 -1.46 19.78
CA ASP A 829 11.17 -0.34 19.10
C ASP A 829 11.48 -0.25 17.59
N MET A 830 12.61 -0.80 17.13
CA MET A 830 13.01 -0.86 15.72
C MET A 830 12.56 -2.16 15.01
N ASN A 831 11.67 -2.95 15.61
CA ASN A 831 11.22 -4.27 15.13
C ASN A 831 12.35 -5.32 15.02
N ALA A 832 13.26 -5.30 15.99
CA ALA A 832 14.30 -6.31 16.20
C ALA A 832 15.14 -6.67 14.94
N PRO A 833 15.80 -5.68 14.30
CA PRO A 833 16.67 -5.93 13.15
C PRO A 833 17.93 -6.70 13.56
N TYR A 834 18.45 -7.50 12.64
CA TYR A 834 19.73 -8.20 12.75
C TYR A 834 20.84 -7.47 11.99
N LEU A 835 20.64 -7.19 10.69
CA LEU A 835 21.68 -6.59 9.84
C LEU A 835 21.92 -5.11 10.15
N GLY A 836 23.19 -4.70 10.00
CA GLY A 836 23.62 -3.30 10.00
C GLY A 836 24.23 -2.84 8.68
N GLU A 837 24.26 -3.70 7.66
CA GLU A 837 24.82 -3.39 6.34
C GLU A 837 24.20 -4.27 5.25
N TRP A 838 24.29 -3.83 3.99
CA TRP A 838 23.81 -4.57 2.82
C TRP A 838 24.86 -5.63 2.38
N PRO A 839 24.52 -6.93 2.35
CA PRO A 839 25.51 -8.01 2.17
C PRO A 839 26.00 -8.19 0.72
N GLY A 840 27.32 -8.36 0.51
CA GLY A 840 27.95 -8.83 -0.75
C GLY A 840 28.97 -7.86 -1.40
N GLU A 841 30.10 -8.38 -1.91
CA GLU A 841 31.19 -7.61 -2.55
C GLU A 841 30.72 -6.83 -3.80
N ARG A 842 29.76 -7.38 -4.56
CA ARG A 842 29.16 -6.73 -5.75
C ARG A 842 28.47 -5.40 -5.41
N ASN A 843 28.10 -5.19 -4.15
CA ASN A 843 27.45 -3.96 -3.71
C ASN A 843 28.41 -2.80 -3.51
N GLU A 844 29.72 -3.02 -3.33
CA GLU A 844 30.63 -1.92 -3.00
C GLU A 844 30.72 -0.91 -4.16
N GLY A 845 30.85 -1.39 -5.40
CA GLY A 845 30.84 -0.54 -6.59
C GLY A 845 29.50 0.17 -6.82
N LEU A 846 28.38 -0.54 -6.60
CA LEU A 846 27.03 0.01 -6.75
C LEU A 846 26.71 1.05 -5.67
N LEU A 847 27.06 0.78 -4.41
CA LEU A 847 26.89 1.68 -3.28
C LEU A 847 27.77 2.92 -3.45
N LYS A 848 29.03 2.75 -3.86
CA LYS A 848 29.91 3.88 -4.22
C LYS A 848 29.25 4.75 -5.30
N ARG A 849 28.80 4.13 -6.40
CA ARG A 849 28.11 4.84 -7.48
C ARG A 849 26.85 5.56 -7.00
N ARG A 850 26.05 4.91 -6.15
CA ARG A 850 24.85 5.50 -5.52
C ARG A 850 25.22 6.72 -4.68
N TYR A 851 26.29 6.67 -3.92
CA TYR A 851 26.72 7.77 -3.05
C TYR A 851 27.27 8.94 -3.86
N ASP A 852 28.01 8.66 -4.94
CA ASP A 852 28.47 9.69 -5.87
C ASP A 852 27.29 10.42 -6.53
N LEU A 853 26.28 9.68 -6.99
CA LEU A 853 25.07 10.26 -7.57
C LEU A 853 24.22 11.01 -6.54
N HIS A 854 24.14 10.50 -5.30
CA HIS A 854 23.47 11.21 -4.22
C HIS A 854 24.17 12.55 -3.97
N ARG A 855 25.49 12.56 -3.77
CA ARG A 855 26.30 13.80 -3.61
C ARG A 855 26.07 14.76 -4.79
N GLN A 856 26.07 14.25 -6.02
CA GLN A 856 25.91 15.05 -7.23
C GLN A 856 24.54 15.75 -7.29
N PHE A 857 23.44 15.03 -7.03
CA PHE A 857 22.09 15.54 -7.24
C PHE A 857 21.39 16.08 -5.99
N SER A 858 21.88 15.76 -4.80
CA SER A 858 21.35 16.28 -3.53
C SER A 858 22.28 17.29 -2.86
N GLY A 859 23.57 17.30 -3.21
CA GLY A 859 24.57 18.09 -2.50
C GLY A 859 24.83 17.62 -1.06
N ALA A 860 24.30 16.48 -0.63
CA ALA A 860 24.49 15.92 0.71
C ALA A 860 25.47 14.74 0.69
N GLU A 861 26.29 14.64 1.74
CA GLU A 861 27.18 13.51 1.97
C GLU A 861 26.58 12.54 3.01
N ARG A 862 27.00 11.28 2.94
CA ARG A 862 26.67 10.30 3.98
C ARG A 862 27.72 10.34 5.09
N ASN A 863 27.32 10.88 6.23
CA ASN A 863 28.17 11.11 7.38
C ASN A 863 27.73 10.27 8.57
N TYR A 864 27.71 8.95 8.41
CA TYR A 864 27.40 8.01 9.49
C TYR A 864 28.33 6.79 9.44
N VAL A 865 28.58 6.19 10.59
CA VAL A 865 29.47 5.03 10.74
C VAL A 865 28.72 3.76 10.33
N THR A 866 29.38 2.90 9.52
CA THR A 866 28.81 1.61 9.09
C THR A 866 29.12 0.50 10.09
N MET A 867 28.51 -0.68 9.92
CA MET A 867 28.80 -1.83 10.78
C MET A 867 30.28 -2.24 10.73
N LYS A 868 30.91 -2.25 9.54
CA LYS A 868 32.34 -2.58 9.36
C LYS A 868 33.26 -1.66 10.17
N ASP A 869 32.92 -0.37 10.23
CA ASP A 869 33.74 0.67 10.84
C ASP A 869 33.41 0.92 12.32
N SER A 870 32.44 0.19 12.86
CA SER A 870 31.98 0.36 14.25
C SER A 870 33.03 -0.12 15.25
N LEU A 871 33.35 0.76 16.21
CA LEU A 871 34.28 0.51 17.32
C LEU A 871 33.65 -0.30 18.47
N PHE A 872 32.33 -0.53 18.46
CA PHE A 872 31.60 -1.21 19.53
C PHE A 872 31.73 -2.75 19.48
N ARG A 873 32.81 -3.26 18.88
CA ARG A 873 33.10 -4.70 18.86
C ARG A 873 33.41 -5.17 20.27
N ARG A 874 33.05 -6.43 20.53
CA ARG A 874 33.22 -7.18 21.78
C ARG A 874 34.52 -6.85 22.52
N ASN A 875 34.46 -5.98 23.53
CA ASN A 875 35.52 -5.89 24.54
C ASN A 875 35.20 -6.91 25.64
N ALA A 876 35.89 -8.04 25.58
CA ALA A 876 35.79 -9.13 26.53
C ALA A 876 36.54 -8.79 27.83
N SER A 877 35.98 -7.93 28.68
CA SER A 877 36.48 -7.74 30.05
C SER A 877 35.46 -6.98 30.89
N GLY A 878 34.41 -7.67 31.34
CA GLY A 878 33.50 -7.19 32.37
C GLY A 878 33.74 -7.92 33.68
N VAL A 879 33.96 -7.17 34.76
CA VAL A 879 34.25 -7.69 36.12
C VAL A 879 33.04 -8.40 36.71
N ILE A 880 33.31 -9.53 37.33
CA ILE A 880 32.37 -10.48 37.93
C ILE A 880 31.96 -9.96 39.31
N VAL A 881 30.66 -9.80 39.55
CA VAL A 881 30.08 -9.66 40.89
C VAL A 881 29.21 -10.87 41.16
N ASP A 882 29.56 -11.61 42.22
CA ASP A 882 28.87 -12.80 42.68
C ASP A 882 27.67 -12.41 43.56
N GLY A 883 26.53 -13.07 43.33
CA GLY A 883 25.23 -12.68 43.83
C GLY A 883 24.37 -13.88 44.24
N GLY A 884 24.85 -14.64 45.24
CA GLY A 884 24.05 -15.03 46.42
C GLY A 884 22.77 -15.88 46.26
N LYS A 885 22.97 -17.19 46.49
CA LYS A 885 22.18 -18.17 47.27
C LYS A 885 20.65 -18.31 47.10
N SER A 886 20.28 -19.56 46.82
CA SER A 886 18.94 -20.14 46.90
C SER A 886 18.31 -20.06 48.30
N VAL A 887 17.07 -19.59 48.38
CA VAL A 887 16.25 -19.56 49.59
C VAL A 887 15.64 -20.95 49.86
N PRO A 888 15.59 -21.44 51.12
CA PRO A 888 15.06 -22.75 51.45
C PRO A 888 13.54 -22.81 51.31
N ARG A 889 13.08 -24.00 50.92
CA ARG A 889 11.68 -24.35 50.66
C ARG A 889 10.92 -24.53 51.98
N ALA A 890 9.88 -23.74 52.21
CA ALA A 890 8.88 -24.02 53.24
C ALA A 890 7.69 -24.75 52.62
N SER A 891 7.43 -25.98 53.06
CA SER A 891 6.14 -26.63 52.91
C SER A 891 5.22 -26.14 54.02
N GLU A 892 3.94 -25.83 53.75
CA GLU A 892 2.82 -26.30 54.59
C GLU A 892 1.40 -25.87 54.15
N LYS A 893 0.51 -26.85 54.39
CA LYS A 893 -0.93 -26.93 54.68
C LYS A 893 -1.90 -25.87 54.13
N SER A 894 -2.89 -26.39 53.40
CA SER A 894 -4.07 -25.73 52.83
C SER A 894 -4.98 -25.10 53.91
N VAL A 895 -5.39 -23.85 53.67
CA VAL A 895 -6.47 -23.17 54.41
C VAL A 895 -7.82 -23.71 53.91
N PRO A 896 -8.80 -24.02 54.78
CA PRO A 896 -10.13 -24.47 54.36
C PRO A 896 -10.85 -23.40 53.54
N VAL A 897 -11.37 -23.80 52.39
CA VAL A 897 -12.12 -22.95 51.46
C VAL A 897 -13.58 -22.92 51.91
N PRO A 898 -14.21 -21.74 52.09
CA PRO A 898 -15.65 -21.67 52.26
C PRO A 898 -16.37 -22.20 51.01
N GLU A 899 -17.35 -23.09 51.20
CA GLU A 899 -18.17 -23.62 50.10
C GLU A 899 -18.85 -22.47 49.31
N PRO A 900 -18.86 -22.53 47.96
CA PRO A 900 -19.56 -21.56 47.12
C PRO A 900 -21.04 -21.48 47.51
N ARG A 901 -21.52 -20.27 47.78
CA ARG A 901 -22.96 -20.00 47.77
C ARG A 901 -23.37 -19.91 46.31
N ASN A 902 -24.07 -20.91 45.77
CA ASN A 902 -24.50 -21.02 44.36
C ASN A 902 -25.52 -19.93 43.91
N GLU A 903 -25.42 -18.73 44.46
CA GLU A 903 -26.29 -17.59 44.18
C GLU A 903 -25.83 -16.87 42.90
N THR A 904 -26.79 -16.51 42.05
CA THR A 904 -26.58 -15.77 40.81
C THR A 904 -27.44 -14.52 40.76
N LEU A 905 -26.87 -13.43 40.24
CA LEU A 905 -27.57 -12.17 39.98
C LEU A 905 -27.44 -11.82 38.50
N ALA A 906 -28.56 -11.66 37.79
CA ALA A 906 -28.57 -11.21 36.40
C ALA A 906 -28.92 -9.71 36.34
N VAL A 907 -28.20 -8.97 35.51
CA VAL A 907 -28.38 -7.54 35.26
C VAL A 907 -28.69 -7.33 33.77
N ASP A 908 -29.77 -6.62 33.48
CA ASP A 908 -30.14 -6.25 32.11
C ASP A 908 -29.39 -4.98 31.65
N LEU A 909 -28.66 -5.07 30.54
CA LEU A 909 -27.98 -3.95 29.90
C LEU A 909 -28.81 -3.30 28.78
N GLY A 910 -30.03 -3.80 28.55
CA GLY A 910 -30.98 -3.36 27.54
C GLY A 910 -30.64 -3.89 26.14
N GLY A 911 -31.65 -3.95 25.26
CA GLY A 911 -31.49 -4.48 23.89
C GLY A 911 -31.29 -5.99 23.84
N GLY A 912 -31.77 -6.73 24.87
CA GLY A 912 -31.64 -8.18 24.97
C GLY A 912 -30.28 -8.68 25.49
N VAL A 913 -29.36 -7.79 25.85
CA VAL A 913 -28.03 -8.12 26.38
C VAL A 913 -28.05 -8.07 27.91
N SER A 914 -27.58 -9.13 28.57
CA SER A 914 -27.49 -9.22 30.03
C SER A 914 -26.10 -9.62 30.51
N MET A 915 -25.85 -9.41 31.81
CA MET A 915 -24.62 -9.79 32.49
C MET A 915 -24.98 -10.55 33.78
N THR A 916 -24.36 -11.71 34.02
CA THR A 916 -24.61 -12.50 35.24
C THR A 916 -23.41 -12.46 36.18
N PHE A 917 -23.71 -12.41 37.47
CA PHE A 917 -22.75 -12.34 38.55
C PHE A 917 -22.87 -13.55 39.47
N ARG A 918 -21.76 -13.96 40.07
CA ARG A 918 -21.64 -15.00 41.10
C ARG A 918 -21.35 -14.38 42.46
N ARG A 919 -21.95 -14.95 43.52
CA ARG A 919 -21.70 -14.53 44.91
C ARG A 919 -20.39 -15.14 45.41
N ILE A 920 -19.42 -14.29 45.72
CA ILE A 920 -18.12 -14.71 46.27
C ILE A 920 -18.14 -14.53 47.80
N PRO A 921 -17.86 -15.58 48.59
CA PRO A 921 -17.94 -15.51 50.05
C PRO A 921 -16.75 -14.74 50.65
N ALA A 922 -16.96 -14.10 51.80
CA ALA A 922 -15.88 -13.60 52.65
C ALA A 922 -14.96 -14.75 53.08
N GLY A 923 -13.68 -14.47 53.29
CA GLY A 923 -12.71 -15.51 53.64
C GLY A 923 -11.26 -15.05 53.66
N LYS A 924 -10.36 -15.96 54.01
CA LYS A 924 -8.92 -15.72 54.12
C LYS A 924 -8.16 -16.57 53.11
N PHE A 925 -7.13 -16.00 52.50
CA PHE A 925 -6.24 -16.73 51.61
C PHE A 925 -4.80 -16.20 51.69
N ARG A 926 -3.90 -16.92 51.03
CA ARG A 926 -2.50 -16.51 50.88
C ARG A 926 -2.32 -15.89 49.49
N MET A 927 -1.99 -14.61 49.45
CA MET A 927 -1.76 -13.84 48.23
C MET A 927 -0.29 -13.89 47.83
N GLY A 928 -0.02 -14.14 46.55
CA GLY A 928 1.32 -14.20 45.98
C GLY A 928 1.88 -15.61 45.79
N SER A 929 3.18 -15.68 45.49
CA SER A 929 3.92 -16.92 45.28
C SER A 929 5.41 -16.76 45.61
N GLU A 930 5.97 -17.76 46.31
CA GLU A 930 7.43 -17.86 46.53
C GLU A 930 8.15 -18.58 45.36
N ARG A 931 7.40 -19.08 44.36
CA ARG A 931 7.94 -19.88 43.25
C ARG A 931 8.13 -19.10 41.96
N GLU A 932 7.81 -17.81 41.96
CA GLU A 932 7.68 -17.00 40.73
C GLU A 932 8.85 -16.02 40.61
N THR A 933 8.59 -14.75 40.91
CA THR A 933 9.55 -13.66 40.82
C THR A 933 9.44 -12.84 42.10
N PRO A 934 10.45 -12.00 42.41
CA PRO A 934 10.37 -11.07 43.55
C PRO A 934 9.12 -10.18 43.53
N ALA A 935 8.48 -9.96 42.38
CA ALA A 935 7.25 -9.17 42.26
C ALA A 935 6.00 -9.83 42.90
N GLU A 936 6.03 -11.14 43.14
CA GLU A 936 4.95 -11.95 43.72
C GLU A 936 5.25 -12.44 45.14
N SER A 937 6.43 -12.09 45.66
CA SER A 937 6.95 -12.45 46.98
C SER A 937 7.13 -11.19 47.84
N PRO A 938 7.01 -11.27 49.18
CA PRO A 938 6.64 -12.44 49.96
C PRO A 938 5.14 -12.72 49.92
N VAL A 939 4.80 -14.00 50.07
CA VAL A 939 3.42 -14.45 50.22
C VAL A 939 2.82 -13.88 51.51
N SER A 940 1.67 -13.24 51.40
CA SER A 940 1.03 -12.52 52.51
C SER A 940 -0.37 -13.07 52.83
N PRO A 941 -0.77 -13.20 54.10
CA PRO A 941 -2.15 -13.50 54.45
C PRO A 941 -3.05 -12.30 54.14
N VAL A 942 -4.19 -12.53 53.48
CA VAL A 942 -5.16 -11.49 53.12
C VAL A 942 -6.57 -11.96 53.51
N GLU A 943 -7.37 -11.04 54.04
CA GLU A 943 -8.76 -11.26 54.47
C GLU A 943 -9.71 -10.45 53.58
N ILE A 944 -10.66 -11.14 52.95
CA ILE A 944 -11.80 -10.54 52.27
C ILE A 944 -12.92 -10.44 53.31
N GLU A 945 -13.11 -9.25 53.88
CA GLU A 945 -14.01 -9.04 55.03
C GLU A 945 -15.49 -9.25 54.69
N GLN A 946 -15.90 -8.79 53.50
CA GLN A 946 -17.30 -8.83 53.08
C GLN A 946 -17.45 -9.67 51.81
N PRO A 947 -18.50 -10.49 51.73
CA PRO A 947 -18.81 -11.21 50.50
C PRO A 947 -19.23 -10.19 49.42
N PHE A 948 -18.84 -10.38 48.17
CA PHE A 948 -19.20 -9.50 47.04
C PHE A 948 -19.74 -10.26 45.82
N TRP A 949 -20.34 -9.57 44.84
CA TRP A 949 -20.73 -10.20 43.56
C TRP A 949 -19.67 -9.95 42.51
N MET A 950 -19.31 -10.96 41.71
CA MET A 950 -18.35 -10.81 40.61
C MET A 950 -18.97 -11.28 39.30
N GLY A 951 -18.71 -10.54 38.22
CA GLY A 951 -19.09 -10.97 36.87
C GLY A 951 -18.56 -12.37 36.62
N GLU A 952 -19.44 -13.26 36.15
CA GLU A 952 -19.11 -14.67 35.95
C GLU A 952 -17.98 -14.90 34.94
N ALA A 953 -17.74 -13.95 34.04
CA ALA A 953 -16.67 -13.90 33.04
C ALA A 953 -16.28 -12.42 32.79
N GLU A 954 -15.32 -12.18 31.89
CA GLU A 954 -14.97 -10.84 31.44
C GLU A 954 -16.16 -10.14 30.75
N VAL A 955 -16.13 -8.81 30.74
CA VAL A 955 -17.11 -8.02 29.99
C VAL A 955 -16.95 -8.32 28.49
N THR A 956 -18.03 -8.71 27.83
CA THR A 956 -17.99 -9.02 26.38
C THR A 956 -18.04 -7.75 25.54
N LEU A 957 -17.65 -7.88 24.27
CA LEU A 957 -17.74 -6.81 23.29
C LEU A 957 -19.18 -6.29 23.12
N GLU A 958 -20.19 -7.18 23.05
CA GLU A 958 -21.59 -6.76 22.99
C GLU A 958 -22.08 -6.05 24.26
N GLN A 959 -21.61 -6.47 25.44
CA GLN A 959 -21.93 -5.81 26.71
C GLN A 959 -21.29 -4.41 26.75
N TYR A 960 -20.02 -4.30 26.33
CA TYR A 960 -19.33 -3.01 26.27
C TYR A 960 -19.95 -2.05 25.25
N ARG A 961 -20.43 -2.56 24.11
CA ARG A 961 -21.13 -1.75 23.09
C ARG A 961 -22.48 -1.19 23.55
N ARG A 962 -23.02 -1.63 24.69
CA ARG A 962 -24.16 -0.96 25.34
C ARG A 962 -23.76 0.38 25.97
N PHE A 963 -22.49 0.52 26.34
CA PHE A 963 -21.89 1.76 26.85
C PHE A 963 -21.25 2.59 25.73
N ASP A 964 -20.52 1.95 24.80
CA ASP A 964 -19.82 2.60 23.70
C ASP A 964 -20.12 1.88 22.36
N PRO A 965 -21.19 2.27 21.64
CA PRO A 965 -21.67 1.54 20.46
C PRO A 965 -20.67 1.45 19.31
N GLU A 966 -19.73 2.39 19.23
CA GLU A 966 -18.73 2.45 18.15
C GLU A 966 -17.42 1.72 18.48
N TYR A 967 -17.30 1.17 19.70
CA TYR A 967 -16.09 0.50 20.13
C TYR A 967 -15.79 -0.76 19.32
N LEU A 968 -14.53 -0.91 18.92
CA LEU A 968 -13.99 -2.08 18.23
C LEU A 968 -12.81 -2.65 19.00
N ASN A 969 -12.72 -3.98 19.09
CA ASN A 969 -11.49 -4.63 19.54
C ASN A 969 -10.36 -4.45 18.50
N GLY A 970 -10.72 -4.37 17.22
CA GLY A 970 -9.82 -4.17 16.10
C GLY A 970 -9.26 -5.47 15.54
N TRP A 971 -7.99 -5.45 15.15
CA TRP A 971 -7.34 -6.55 14.46
C TRP A 971 -6.16 -7.08 15.27
N TYR A 972 -5.83 -8.36 15.08
CA TYR A 972 -4.58 -8.94 15.56
C TYR A 972 -3.73 -9.45 14.40
N ASP A 973 -2.41 -9.30 14.50
CA ASP A 973 -1.50 -9.53 13.37
C ASP A 973 -1.47 -10.97 12.86
N MET A 974 -1.13 -11.08 11.58
CA MET A 974 -0.68 -12.29 10.93
C MET A 974 0.83 -12.16 10.65
N HIS A 975 1.57 -13.27 10.67
CA HIS A 975 2.99 -13.30 10.30
C HIS A 975 3.16 -13.84 8.90
N TYR A 976 4.21 -13.43 8.19
CA TYR A 976 4.40 -13.62 6.75
C TYR A 976 3.68 -12.58 5.88
N LYS A 977 3.96 -12.64 4.59
CA LYS A 977 3.70 -11.57 3.63
C LYS A 977 2.44 -11.73 2.78
N ASP A 978 2.21 -10.70 1.97
CA ASP A 978 1.17 -10.57 0.95
C ASP A 978 -0.26 -10.48 1.53
N GLN A 979 -0.41 -9.81 2.67
CA GLN A 979 -1.68 -9.75 3.40
C GLN A 979 -2.70 -8.79 2.76
N VAL A 980 -3.89 -9.29 2.41
CA VAL A 980 -4.98 -8.45 1.85
C VAL A 980 -5.94 -7.86 2.88
N ARG A 981 -5.68 -8.06 4.17
CA ARG A 981 -6.50 -7.58 5.29
C ARG A 981 -5.61 -7.21 6.48
N PRO A 982 -6.10 -6.41 7.43
CA PRO A 982 -5.31 -5.95 8.58
C PRO A 982 -4.78 -7.05 9.52
N GLY A 983 -5.44 -8.21 9.56
CA GLY A 983 -5.15 -9.24 10.55
C GLY A 983 -6.32 -10.22 10.73
N TYR A 984 -6.33 -10.93 11.86
CA TYR A 984 -7.50 -11.63 12.40
C TYR A 984 -8.48 -10.62 13.02
N ASP A 985 -9.76 -10.79 12.71
CA ASP A 985 -10.85 -9.92 13.17
C ASP A 985 -11.21 -10.24 14.63
N MET A 986 -10.88 -9.33 15.54
CA MET A 986 -11.13 -9.48 16.98
C MET A 986 -12.54 -9.04 17.38
N ASP A 987 -13.37 -8.66 16.40
CA ASP A 987 -14.77 -8.26 16.52
C ASP A 987 -15.73 -9.31 15.92
N ALA A 988 -15.20 -10.34 15.26
CA ALA A 988 -15.96 -11.37 14.54
C ALA A 988 -16.99 -12.13 15.40
N ASN A 989 -16.85 -12.10 16.73
CA ASN A 989 -17.82 -12.65 17.65
C ASN A 989 -18.18 -11.64 18.75
N PRO A 990 -19.47 -11.25 18.91
CA PRO A 990 -19.90 -10.30 19.93
C PRO A 990 -19.64 -10.77 21.38
N ARG A 991 -19.49 -12.08 21.60
CA ARG A 991 -19.21 -12.67 22.92
C ARG A 991 -17.72 -12.80 23.24
N PHE A 992 -16.82 -12.33 22.37
CA PHE A 992 -15.42 -12.17 22.75
C PHE A 992 -15.30 -11.16 23.91
N PRO A 993 -14.34 -11.34 24.83
CA PRO A 993 -14.06 -10.32 25.84
C PRO A 993 -13.64 -9.03 25.15
N VAL A 994 -14.04 -7.90 25.72
CA VAL A 994 -13.57 -6.59 25.27
C VAL A 994 -12.11 -6.41 25.68
N ILE A 995 -11.25 -6.04 24.74
CA ILE A 995 -9.80 -5.84 24.93
C ILE A 995 -9.40 -4.46 24.40
N ARG A 996 -8.16 -4.01 24.66
CA ARG A 996 -7.67 -2.65 24.32
C ARG A 996 -8.42 -1.52 25.02
N VAL A 997 -9.10 -1.83 26.12
CA VAL A 997 -9.82 -0.82 26.92
C VAL A 997 -8.85 -0.26 27.97
N PRO A 998 -8.57 1.05 27.99
CA PRO A 998 -7.84 1.66 29.10
C PRO A 998 -8.56 1.45 30.43
N TRP A 999 -7.82 1.29 31.53
CA TRP A 999 -8.39 1.17 32.88
C TRP A 999 -9.39 2.30 33.20
N THR A 1000 -9.11 3.53 32.76
CA THR A 1000 -10.02 4.68 32.95
C THR A 1000 -11.38 4.46 32.29
N ARG A 1001 -11.41 3.90 31.08
CA ARG A 1001 -12.64 3.56 30.35
C ARG A 1001 -13.37 2.37 30.97
N ALA A 1002 -12.64 1.40 31.52
CA ALA A 1002 -13.24 0.31 32.29
C ALA A 1002 -13.93 0.82 33.57
N MET A 1003 -13.31 1.77 34.29
CA MET A 1003 -13.93 2.44 35.44
C MET A 1003 -15.14 3.30 35.05
N GLU A 1004 -15.13 3.92 33.86
CA GLU A 1004 -16.30 4.62 33.31
C GLU A 1004 -17.46 3.67 32.99
N PHE A 1005 -17.18 2.50 32.42
CA PHE A 1005 -18.17 1.45 32.24
C PHE A 1005 -18.79 1.03 33.58
N CYS A 1006 -17.97 0.84 34.63
CA CYS A 1006 -18.46 0.54 35.99
C CYS A 1006 -19.37 1.65 36.53
N ARG A 1007 -19.02 2.93 36.34
CA ARG A 1007 -19.87 4.06 36.74
C ARG A 1007 -21.20 4.08 35.99
N TRP A 1008 -21.16 3.85 34.67
CA TRP A 1008 -22.35 3.74 33.84
C TRP A 1008 -23.26 2.60 34.31
N LEU A 1009 -22.70 1.42 34.58
CA LEU A 1009 -23.46 0.27 35.06
C LEU A 1009 -24.02 0.49 36.46
N SER A 1010 -23.29 1.22 37.32
CA SER A 1010 -23.79 1.64 38.64
C SER A 1010 -25.02 2.53 38.51
N GLY A 1011 -24.95 3.55 37.65
CA GLY A 1011 -26.08 4.44 37.39
C GLY A 1011 -27.29 3.71 36.81
N LYS A 1012 -27.06 2.67 36.00
CA LYS A 1012 -28.13 1.86 35.40
C LYS A 1012 -28.82 0.92 36.39
N THR A 1013 -28.07 0.37 37.35
CA THR A 1013 -28.56 -0.69 38.26
C THR A 1013 -28.93 -0.19 39.65
N GLY A 1014 -28.46 1.00 40.03
CA GLY A 1014 -28.50 1.49 41.41
C GLY A 1014 -27.57 0.74 42.36
N LYS A 1015 -26.71 -0.16 41.84
CA LYS A 1015 -25.74 -0.94 42.63
C LYS A 1015 -24.35 -0.32 42.51
N LYS A 1016 -23.48 -0.54 43.50
CA LYS A 1016 -22.11 -0.03 43.48
C LYS A 1016 -21.20 -0.96 42.66
N VAL A 1017 -21.08 -0.69 41.37
CA VAL A 1017 -20.26 -1.47 40.44
C VAL A 1017 -18.85 -0.88 40.32
N THR A 1018 -17.83 -1.74 40.35
CA THR A 1018 -16.42 -1.34 40.27
C THR A 1018 -15.56 -2.47 39.70
N LEU A 1019 -14.28 -2.21 39.42
CA LEU A 1019 -13.31 -3.26 39.12
C LEU A 1019 -12.88 -3.97 40.41
N PRO A 1020 -12.61 -5.28 40.40
CA PRO A 1020 -12.10 -5.96 41.60
C PRO A 1020 -10.76 -5.36 42.04
N THR A 1021 -10.51 -5.35 43.35
CA THR A 1021 -9.14 -5.15 43.83
C THR A 1021 -8.28 -6.35 43.42
N GLU A 1022 -6.98 -6.15 43.39
CA GLU A 1022 -6.03 -7.20 43.06
C GLU A 1022 -6.16 -8.41 44.01
N ALA A 1023 -6.40 -8.16 45.31
CA ALA A 1023 -6.67 -9.20 46.29
C ALA A 1023 -7.99 -9.95 46.02
N GLN A 1024 -9.08 -9.23 45.73
CA GLN A 1024 -10.36 -9.83 45.39
C GLN A 1024 -10.27 -10.69 44.13
N TRP A 1025 -9.53 -10.22 43.13
CA TRP A 1025 -9.30 -10.97 41.90
C TRP A 1025 -8.54 -12.27 42.17
N GLU A 1026 -7.41 -12.23 42.90
CA GLU A 1026 -6.62 -13.44 43.17
C GLU A 1026 -7.38 -14.44 44.03
N TYR A 1027 -8.11 -13.96 45.04
CA TYR A 1027 -8.97 -14.79 45.87
C TYR A 1027 -10.02 -15.52 45.03
N ALA A 1028 -10.71 -14.78 44.16
CA ALA A 1028 -11.72 -15.32 43.26
C ALA A 1028 -11.13 -16.28 42.22
N ALA A 1029 -9.95 -15.99 41.67
CA ALA A 1029 -9.30 -16.79 40.65
C ALA A 1029 -8.88 -18.16 41.20
N ARG A 1030 -8.33 -18.18 42.41
CA ARG A 1030 -7.93 -19.41 43.10
C ARG A 1030 -9.13 -20.34 43.33
N GLY A 1031 -10.32 -19.79 43.58
CA GLY A 1031 -11.52 -20.60 43.90
C GLY A 1031 -11.26 -21.56 45.06
N GLY A 1032 -10.38 -21.16 46.00
CA GLY A 1032 -9.93 -21.99 47.11
C GLY A 1032 -8.70 -22.87 46.87
N ALA A 1033 -8.20 -22.98 45.65
CA ALA A 1033 -7.00 -23.76 45.36
C ALA A 1033 -5.72 -23.08 45.90
N GLY A 1034 -4.83 -23.89 46.49
CA GLY A 1034 -3.48 -23.49 46.91
C GLY A 1034 -2.39 -23.71 45.85
N THR A 1035 -2.77 -24.16 44.66
CA THR A 1035 -1.90 -24.45 43.51
C THR A 1035 -1.71 -23.24 42.61
N ASP A 1036 -0.86 -23.36 41.58
CA ASP A 1036 -0.58 -22.27 40.61
C ASP A 1036 -1.81 -21.90 39.77
N PHE A 1037 -2.70 -22.87 39.50
CA PHE A 1037 -4.02 -22.68 38.88
C PHE A 1037 -5.11 -23.33 39.74
N PHE A 1038 -6.38 -22.95 39.53
CA PHE A 1038 -7.51 -23.61 40.20
C PHE A 1038 -7.72 -25.07 39.76
N PHE A 1039 -7.10 -25.48 38.66
CA PHE A 1039 -7.19 -26.82 38.08
C PHE A 1039 -5.88 -27.64 38.22
N GLY A 1040 -4.84 -27.11 38.86
CA GLY A 1040 -3.60 -27.85 39.09
C GLY A 1040 -2.33 -26.98 39.18
N GLU A 1041 -1.18 -27.64 39.08
CA GLU A 1041 0.16 -27.02 39.03
C GLU A 1041 0.50 -26.55 37.59
N ARG A 1042 1.64 -25.89 37.40
CA ARG A 1042 2.07 -25.29 36.10
C ARG A 1042 2.07 -26.21 34.88
N ASP A 1043 2.32 -27.50 35.07
CA ASP A 1043 2.34 -28.50 33.99
C ASP A 1043 0.99 -29.20 33.81
N ALA A 1044 -0.09 -28.72 34.46
CA ALA A 1044 -1.43 -29.26 34.27
C ALA A 1044 -1.97 -28.97 32.87
N ASP A 1045 -2.75 -29.92 32.33
CA ASP A 1045 -3.46 -29.73 31.07
C ASP A 1045 -4.56 -28.68 31.22
N PHE A 1046 -4.29 -27.50 30.68
CA PHE A 1046 -5.20 -26.35 30.74
C PHE A 1046 -6.27 -26.38 29.66
N SER A 1047 -6.23 -27.31 28.69
CA SER A 1047 -7.04 -27.27 27.46
C SER A 1047 -8.56 -27.20 27.73
N ALA A 1048 -9.02 -27.79 28.83
CA ALA A 1048 -10.44 -27.77 29.23
C ALA A 1048 -10.84 -26.58 30.12
N TYR A 1049 -9.88 -25.75 30.53
CA TYR A 1049 -10.01 -24.77 31.62
C TYR A 1049 -9.61 -23.33 31.23
N ALA A 1050 -8.73 -23.15 30.24
CA ALA A 1050 -8.18 -21.84 29.91
C ALA A 1050 -7.83 -21.73 28.42
N ASN A 1051 -7.90 -20.51 27.89
CA ASN A 1051 -7.35 -20.12 26.58
C ASN A 1051 -6.00 -19.43 26.79
N LEU A 1052 -4.89 -20.08 26.41
CA LEU A 1052 -3.53 -19.62 26.69
C LEU A 1052 -2.64 -19.78 25.45
N GLY A 1053 -1.44 -19.20 25.48
CA GLY A 1053 -0.49 -19.33 24.37
C GLY A 1053 0.00 -20.77 24.18
N ASP A 1054 -0.62 -21.50 23.25
CA ASP A 1054 -0.49 -22.94 23.05
C ASP A 1054 -0.10 -23.32 21.60
N VAL A 1055 -0.23 -24.60 21.23
CA VAL A 1055 0.12 -25.11 19.88
C VAL A 1055 -0.64 -24.41 18.75
N THR A 1056 -1.77 -23.78 19.01
CA THR A 1056 -2.56 -23.07 17.99
C THR A 1056 -1.87 -21.79 17.52
N LEU A 1057 -1.03 -21.15 18.34
CA LEU A 1057 -0.29 -19.93 17.94
C LEU A 1057 0.63 -20.14 16.72
N LYS A 1058 0.90 -21.39 16.32
CA LYS A 1058 1.56 -21.69 15.05
C LYS A 1058 0.75 -21.23 13.83
N GLU A 1059 -0.56 -21.08 13.97
CA GLU A 1059 -1.47 -20.64 12.91
C GLU A 1059 -1.33 -19.15 12.60
N LEU A 1060 -0.65 -18.37 13.47
CA LEU A 1060 -0.23 -17.00 13.15
C LEU A 1060 0.71 -16.95 11.93
N ALA A 1061 1.45 -18.04 11.68
CA ALA A 1061 2.25 -18.19 10.47
C ALA A 1061 1.34 -18.53 9.28
N VAL A 1062 1.14 -17.55 8.40
CA VAL A 1062 0.24 -17.69 7.23
C VAL A 1062 1.01 -17.66 5.92
N SER A 1063 0.35 -18.01 4.81
CA SER A 1063 0.91 -17.90 3.46
C SER A 1063 -0.17 -17.63 2.42
N GLY A 1064 0.24 -17.01 1.31
CA GLY A 1064 -0.64 -16.67 0.20
C GLY A 1064 -1.26 -15.27 0.31
N VAL A 1065 -1.83 -14.80 -0.79
CA VAL A 1065 -2.37 -13.44 -0.93
C VAL A 1065 -3.67 -13.23 -0.12
N ASP A 1066 -4.53 -14.25 -0.01
CA ASP A 1066 -5.56 -14.32 1.03
C ASP A 1066 -5.04 -15.26 2.13
N PRO A 1067 -4.23 -14.74 3.07
CA PRO A 1067 -3.36 -15.54 3.91
C PRO A 1067 -4.13 -16.64 4.65
N LYS A 1068 -3.67 -17.88 4.50
CA LYS A 1068 -4.13 -19.05 5.26
C LYS A 1068 -3.01 -19.58 6.14
N PRO A 1069 -3.32 -20.14 7.33
CA PRO A 1069 -2.33 -20.81 8.17
C PRO A 1069 -1.51 -21.83 7.38
N ILE A 1070 -0.18 -21.78 7.55
CA ILE A 1070 0.73 -22.75 6.93
C ILE A 1070 0.47 -24.11 7.57
N LYS A 1071 0.30 -25.15 6.75
CA LYS A 1071 0.22 -26.53 7.25
C LYS A 1071 1.61 -26.98 7.71
N ASN A 1072 1.77 -27.29 9.00
CA ASN A 1072 3.03 -27.71 9.62
C ASN A 1072 4.18 -26.71 9.37
N PRO A 1073 4.06 -25.47 9.87
CA PRO A 1073 5.13 -24.49 9.72
C PRO A 1073 6.40 -25.00 10.39
N ASN A 1074 7.56 -24.61 9.85
CA ASN A 1074 8.83 -24.85 10.54
C ASN A 1074 9.06 -23.76 11.58
N ARG A 1075 9.98 -24.04 12.52
CA ARG A 1075 10.35 -23.17 13.66
C ARG A 1075 10.72 -21.73 13.32
N PHE A 1076 11.06 -21.43 12.06
CA PHE A 1076 11.41 -20.07 11.63
C PHE A 1076 10.16 -19.22 11.38
N TRP A 1077 9.09 -19.84 10.90
CA TRP A 1077 7.84 -19.14 10.58
C TRP A 1077 6.92 -19.01 11.79
N ASP A 1078 6.82 -20.06 12.61
CA ASP A 1078 5.97 -20.09 13.80
C ASP A 1078 6.73 -19.74 15.09
N PHE A 1079 7.64 -18.77 15.02
CA PHE A 1079 8.61 -18.50 16.09
C PHE A 1079 8.03 -18.05 17.44
N VAL A 1080 6.74 -17.74 17.56
CA VAL A 1080 6.13 -17.23 18.81
C VAL A 1080 6.26 -18.25 19.95
N PRO A 1081 6.83 -17.89 21.11
CA PRO A 1081 6.89 -18.76 22.28
C PRO A 1081 5.50 -19.21 22.74
N ARG A 1082 5.33 -20.51 22.99
CA ARG A 1082 4.06 -21.14 23.38
C ARG A 1082 4.27 -22.41 24.19
N ASP A 1083 3.20 -22.95 24.76
CA ASP A 1083 3.16 -24.35 25.20
C ASP A 1083 2.99 -25.28 23.99
N GLU A 1084 3.82 -26.31 23.87
CA GLU A 1084 3.78 -27.25 22.74
C GLU A 1084 3.02 -28.55 23.06
N LYS A 1085 2.55 -28.75 24.29
CA LYS A 1085 1.93 -30.00 24.76
C LYS A 1085 0.41 -29.95 24.63
N TYR A 1086 -0.19 -28.80 24.91
CA TYR A 1086 -1.64 -28.65 25.06
C TYR A 1086 -2.27 -27.87 23.91
N ASN A 1087 -3.58 -28.08 23.71
CA ASN A 1087 -4.37 -27.47 22.64
C ASN A 1087 -5.78 -27.13 23.15
N ASP A 1088 -6.03 -25.85 23.42
CA ASP A 1088 -7.31 -25.30 23.86
C ASP A 1088 -8.29 -25.02 22.70
N GLY A 1089 -7.84 -25.19 21.46
CA GLY A 1089 -8.63 -25.06 20.24
C GLY A 1089 -8.91 -23.62 19.78
N LYS A 1090 -8.21 -22.60 20.31
CA LYS A 1090 -8.42 -21.19 19.99
C LYS A 1090 -7.10 -20.45 19.72
N LEU A 1091 -6.94 -19.97 18.47
CA LEU A 1091 -5.80 -19.15 18.07
C LEU A 1091 -5.69 -17.80 18.83
N HIS A 1092 -6.83 -17.19 19.10
CA HIS A 1092 -6.93 -15.89 19.76
C HIS A 1092 -8.11 -15.91 20.75
N LEU A 1093 -8.80 -14.78 20.96
CA LEU A 1093 -9.97 -14.73 21.84
C LEU A 1093 -10.97 -15.87 21.59
N ALA A 1094 -11.50 -16.40 22.68
CA ALA A 1094 -12.62 -17.32 22.72
C ALA A 1094 -13.88 -16.58 23.18
N PRO A 1095 -15.09 -16.98 22.74
CA PRO A 1095 -16.30 -16.50 23.39
C PRO A 1095 -16.23 -16.79 24.89
N VAL A 1096 -16.59 -15.84 25.74
CA VAL A 1096 -16.55 -16.06 27.20
C VAL A 1096 -17.34 -17.32 27.59
N LYS A 1097 -16.90 -18.00 28.65
CA LYS A 1097 -17.41 -19.30 29.13
C LYS A 1097 -17.26 -20.45 28.13
N SER A 1098 -16.19 -20.43 27.33
CA SER A 1098 -15.87 -21.58 26.47
C SER A 1098 -15.24 -22.75 27.25
N TYR A 1099 -14.72 -22.50 28.46
CA TYR A 1099 -13.99 -23.45 29.27
C TYR A 1099 -14.70 -23.77 30.60
N LYS A 1100 -14.19 -24.73 31.36
CA LYS A 1100 -14.77 -25.10 32.67
C LYS A 1100 -14.54 -23.99 33.71
N PRO A 1101 -15.54 -23.69 34.56
CA PRO A 1101 -15.38 -22.71 35.62
C PRO A 1101 -14.55 -23.26 36.79
N ASN A 1102 -14.10 -22.36 37.65
CA ASN A 1102 -13.53 -22.72 38.95
C ASN A 1102 -14.64 -23.07 39.98
N ALA A 1103 -14.24 -23.38 41.22
CA ALA A 1103 -15.19 -23.78 42.28
C ALA A 1103 -16.22 -22.70 42.65
N TYR A 1104 -15.97 -21.42 42.34
CA TYR A 1104 -16.93 -20.34 42.54
C TYR A 1104 -17.86 -20.11 41.34
N GLY A 1105 -17.79 -20.96 40.31
CA GLY A 1105 -18.59 -20.81 39.11
C GLY A 1105 -18.15 -19.65 38.22
N LEU A 1106 -16.91 -19.16 38.41
CA LEU A 1106 -16.30 -18.13 37.57
C LEU A 1106 -15.54 -18.76 36.42
N TYR A 1107 -15.71 -18.18 35.24
CA TYR A 1107 -15.09 -18.58 33.98
C TYR A 1107 -13.94 -17.66 33.64
N ASP A 1108 -13.00 -18.19 32.85
CA ASP A 1108 -11.94 -17.42 32.20
C ASP A 1108 -11.08 -16.60 33.18
N MET A 1109 -11.02 -17.00 34.46
CA MET A 1109 -10.14 -16.37 35.46
C MET A 1109 -8.66 -16.57 35.13
N ILE A 1110 -8.35 -17.56 34.29
CA ILE A 1110 -7.02 -17.92 33.82
C ILE A 1110 -7.13 -18.01 32.29
N GLY A 1111 -6.50 -17.08 31.56
CA GLY A 1111 -6.50 -17.06 30.10
C GLY A 1111 -7.58 -16.17 29.46
N ASN A 1112 -7.74 -16.32 28.15
CA ASN A 1112 -8.59 -15.51 27.26
C ASN A 1112 -8.15 -14.05 27.19
N ALA A 1113 -8.46 -13.21 28.19
CA ALA A 1113 -7.92 -11.85 28.30
C ALA A 1113 -7.37 -11.60 29.70
N ALA A 1114 -6.20 -10.96 29.79
CA ALA A 1114 -5.73 -10.46 31.08
C ALA A 1114 -6.63 -9.31 31.56
N GLU A 1115 -6.71 -9.06 32.85
CA GLU A 1115 -7.75 -8.18 33.40
C GLU A 1115 -7.23 -7.05 34.25
N TRP A 1116 -7.76 -5.85 34.00
CA TRP A 1116 -7.60 -4.71 34.89
C TRP A 1116 -8.18 -4.97 36.28
N THR A 1117 -7.41 -4.61 37.30
CA THR A 1117 -7.89 -4.46 38.68
C THR A 1117 -7.94 -2.99 39.07
N ARG A 1118 -8.69 -2.65 40.12
CA ARG A 1118 -8.73 -1.28 40.66
C ARG A 1118 -7.39 -0.87 41.31
N SER A 1119 -6.59 -1.84 41.75
CA SER A 1119 -5.39 -1.62 42.55
C SER A 1119 -4.22 -1.06 41.74
N GLU A 1120 -3.48 -0.14 42.32
CA GLU A 1120 -2.16 0.26 41.85
C GLU A 1120 -1.17 -0.92 41.92
N TYR A 1121 -0.31 -1.03 40.91
CA TYR A 1121 0.75 -2.02 40.88
C TYR A 1121 1.88 -1.62 41.83
N ARG A 1122 1.84 -2.16 43.06
CA ARG A 1122 2.84 -1.91 44.12
C ARG A 1122 3.62 -3.17 44.50
N PRO A 1123 4.85 -3.02 45.03
CA PRO A 1123 5.62 -4.13 45.58
C PRO A 1123 4.87 -4.90 46.68
N TYR A 1124 5.17 -6.18 46.80
CA TYR A 1124 4.72 -7.00 47.92
C TYR A 1124 5.62 -6.80 49.15
N PRO A 1125 5.16 -7.12 50.38
CA PRO A 1125 3.90 -7.78 50.73
C PRO A 1125 2.64 -6.96 50.43
N TRP A 1126 1.50 -7.64 50.26
CA TRP A 1126 0.19 -6.97 50.22
C TRP A 1126 -0.08 -6.25 51.54
N LYS A 1127 -0.56 -5.00 51.46
CA LYS A 1127 -0.94 -4.20 52.62
C LYS A 1127 -2.33 -3.64 52.39
N GLU A 1128 -3.28 -4.11 53.19
CA GLU A 1128 -4.65 -3.58 53.17
C GLU A 1128 -4.65 -2.12 53.63
N GLY A 1129 -5.49 -1.29 53.02
CA GLY A 1129 -5.63 0.13 53.41
C GLY A 1129 -4.41 1.03 53.15
N ASP A 1130 -3.45 0.62 52.32
CA ASP A 1130 -2.28 1.46 51.98
C ASP A 1130 -2.56 2.53 50.89
N GLY A 1131 -3.83 2.72 50.52
CA GLY A 1131 -4.27 3.65 49.49
C GLY A 1131 -4.18 3.13 48.04
N ARG A 1132 -3.65 1.92 47.79
CA ARG A 1132 -3.52 1.38 46.42
C ARG A 1132 -4.84 1.24 45.65
N ASN A 1133 -5.98 1.25 46.35
CA ASN A 1133 -7.30 1.07 45.76
C ASN A 1133 -8.06 2.41 45.56
N GLU A 1134 -7.45 3.54 45.94
CA GLU A 1134 -8.15 4.84 46.08
C GLU A 1134 -7.88 5.79 44.92
N SER A 1135 -6.65 5.80 44.38
CA SER A 1135 -6.25 6.72 43.32
C SER A 1135 -7.07 6.50 42.05
N LEU A 1136 -7.44 7.60 41.38
CA LEU A 1136 -8.00 7.61 40.03
C LEU A 1136 -7.01 8.17 38.98
N ASP A 1137 -5.76 8.44 39.37
CA ASP A 1137 -4.74 8.91 38.44
C ASP A 1137 -4.45 7.81 37.40
N SER A 1138 -4.63 8.17 36.14
CA SER A 1138 -4.47 7.27 35.01
C SER A 1138 -3.00 7.03 34.65
N ARG A 1139 -2.07 7.86 35.14
CA ARG A 1139 -0.62 7.66 34.92
C ARG A 1139 -0.04 6.58 35.82
N VAL A 1140 -0.67 6.34 36.96
CA VAL A 1140 -0.21 5.33 37.90
C VAL A 1140 -0.44 3.94 37.31
N PRO A 1141 0.59 3.07 37.28
CA PRO A 1141 0.42 1.69 36.84
C PRO A 1141 -0.62 0.95 37.67
N ARG A 1142 -1.57 0.29 37.00
CA ARG A 1142 -2.60 -0.56 37.60
C ARG A 1142 -2.21 -2.02 37.46
N ALA A 1143 -2.51 -2.79 38.50
CA ALA A 1143 -2.25 -4.22 38.48
C ALA A 1143 -3.20 -4.89 37.47
N VAL A 1144 -2.61 -5.66 36.57
CA VAL A 1144 -3.27 -6.57 35.64
C VAL A 1144 -3.01 -8.00 36.12
N ARG A 1145 -4.06 -8.81 36.08
CA ARG A 1145 -4.06 -10.18 36.57
C ARG A 1145 -4.53 -11.18 35.52
N GLY A 1146 -4.26 -12.45 35.79
CA GLY A 1146 -4.55 -13.56 34.88
C GLY A 1146 -3.52 -13.64 33.76
N GLY A 1147 -3.97 -14.02 32.58
CA GLY A 1147 -3.19 -14.05 31.36
C GLY A 1147 -4.13 -14.08 30.17
N SER A 1148 -3.61 -13.96 28.96
CA SER A 1148 -4.41 -14.00 27.75
C SER A 1148 -4.14 -15.24 26.89
N TRP A 1149 -4.90 -15.37 25.80
CA TRP A 1149 -4.65 -16.30 24.70
C TRP A 1149 -3.22 -16.28 24.11
N TYR A 1150 -2.43 -15.24 24.41
CA TYR A 1150 -1.04 -15.10 23.95
C TYR A 1150 -0.03 -15.42 25.05
N ASP A 1151 -0.44 -15.39 26.32
CA ASP A 1151 0.44 -15.62 27.45
C ASP A 1151 0.66 -17.12 27.68
N ARG A 1152 1.92 -17.52 27.83
CA ARG A 1152 2.28 -18.89 28.20
C ARG A 1152 1.76 -19.22 29.61
N PRO A 1153 1.50 -20.49 29.96
CA PRO A 1153 0.93 -20.85 31.27
C PRO A 1153 1.63 -20.25 32.50
N ARG A 1154 2.97 -20.16 32.48
CA ARG A 1154 3.76 -19.54 33.55
C ARG A 1154 3.50 -18.03 33.76
N ARG A 1155 2.88 -17.38 32.78
CA ARG A 1155 2.48 -15.98 32.79
C ARG A 1155 0.99 -15.77 33.04
N ALA A 1156 0.28 -16.83 33.44
CA ALA A 1156 -1.16 -16.79 33.66
C ALA A 1156 -1.55 -17.44 35.00
N THR A 1157 -0.60 -17.74 35.89
CA THR A 1157 -0.90 -18.34 37.20
C THR A 1157 -1.80 -17.41 38.03
N SER A 1158 -2.51 -17.95 39.02
CA SER A 1158 -3.41 -17.14 39.85
C SER A 1158 -2.69 -15.99 40.58
N SER A 1159 -1.39 -16.13 40.88
CA SER A 1159 -0.57 -15.07 41.48
C SER A 1159 0.09 -14.14 40.47
N TRP A 1160 0.12 -14.51 39.18
CA TRP A 1160 0.82 -13.72 38.17
C TRP A 1160 0.22 -12.31 38.10
N ARG A 1161 1.12 -11.33 38.04
CA ARG A 1161 0.78 -9.91 38.04
C ARG A 1161 1.74 -9.10 37.20
N TRP A 1162 1.21 -8.05 36.59
CA TRP A 1162 1.97 -7.03 35.86
C TRP A 1162 1.32 -5.64 36.03
N GLY A 1163 2.06 -4.57 35.69
CA GLY A 1163 1.62 -3.19 35.88
C GLY A 1163 1.65 -2.40 34.57
N TYR A 1164 0.54 -1.76 34.24
CA TYR A 1164 0.44 -0.87 33.07
C TYR A 1164 -0.23 0.45 33.46
N PRO A 1165 0.20 1.60 32.90
CA PRO A 1165 -0.48 2.88 33.15
C PRO A 1165 -1.97 2.80 32.80
N GLY A 1166 -2.84 3.30 33.67
CA GLY A 1166 -4.29 3.20 33.51
C GLY A 1166 -4.88 3.94 32.31
N TRP A 1167 -4.17 4.90 31.71
CA TRP A 1167 -4.59 5.56 30.46
C TRP A 1167 -4.38 4.69 29.22
N ARG A 1168 -3.59 3.61 29.32
CA ARG A 1168 -3.05 2.92 28.16
C ARG A 1168 -3.94 1.75 27.70
N PRO A 1169 -4.35 1.70 26.42
CA PRO A 1169 -4.96 0.51 25.86
C PRO A 1169 -3.89 -0.57 25.66
N VAL A 1170 -4.16 -1.80 26.07
CA VAL A 1170 -3.23 -2.93 25.90
C VAL A 1170 -3.91 -4.04 25.10
N TYR A 1171 -3.21 -4.56 24.08
CA TYR A 1171 -3.76 -5.45 23.04
C TYR A 1171 -4.47 -6.69 23.56
N ASN A 1172 -4.08 -7.22 24.73
CA ASN A 1172 -4.62 -8.44 25.31
C ASN A 1172 -5.26 -8.25 26.70
N VAL A 1173 -5.50 -6.99 27.11
CA VAL A 1173 -6.08 -6.68 28.41
C VAL A 1173 -7.54 -6.21 28.25
N GLY A 1174 -8.44 -6.92 28.92
CA GLY A 1174 -9.83 -6.58 29.14
C GLY A 1174 -10.11 -6.29 30.62
N PHE A 1175 -11.33 -6.59 31.06
CA PHE A 1175 -11.70 -6.45 32.46
C PHE A 1175 -12.97 -7.23 32.79
N ARG A 1176 -13.14 -7.55 34.07
CA ARG A 1176 -14.43 -7.94 34.67
C ARG A 1176 -14.85 -6.95 35.73
N VAL A 1177 -16.12 -6.99 36.10
CA VAL A 1177 -16.71 -6.07 37.09
C VAL A 1177 -17.18 -6.82 38.33
N MET A 1178 -17.27 -6.11 39.44
CA MET A 1178 -17.85 -6.61 40.68
C MET A 1178 -18.87 -5.61 41.24
N ILE A 1179 -19.77 -6.10 42.09
CA ILE A 1179 -20.72 -5.29 42.85
C ILE A 1179 -20.37 -5.43 44.33
N GLU A 1180 -20.10 -4.30 44.97
CA GLU A 1180 -19.93 -4.22 46.43
C GLU A 1180 -21.31 -4.34 47.10
N ASP A 1181 -21.34 -5.06 48.23
CA ASP A 1181 -22.53 -5.23 49.06
C ASP A 1181 -22.86 -3.97 49.88
#